data_AF-A0A9X2FEX8-F1
#
_entry.id   AF-A0A9X2FEX8-F1
#
_cell.length_a   1.000
_cell.length_b   1.000
_cell.length_c   1.000
_cell.angle_alpha   90.00
_cell.angle_beta   90.00
_cell.angle_gamma   90.00
#
_symmetry.space_group_name_H-M   'P 1'
#
loop_
_entity.id
_entity.type
_entity.pdbx_description
1 polymer ?
#
loop_
_entity_poly.entity_id
_entity_poly.type
_entity_poly.pdbx_seq_one_letter_code
_entity_poly.pdbx_strand_id
1 'polypeptide(L)'
;MKSIHSVLGCVLLLTACGVPYVHAEESIAGDRDQRMEWWRDAQYGMFVHWGLYSGLAGEWDGKSLGSSGNMEWAQHRAKVDTDTYAEQAIPLFKPKQGFATEWARLAKQAGCKYLVFTTKHHDGFALHDSQVSDFDAGSVLNRDLVREIVDACRAEGLKVGFYHSVIDWHHDQFAYADSEKIPHPLRGQPYPNGTRDHQKYIDYLHKQTEELVTGYGPIDILWWDYSVEDFQGEQAWDAFRLIDMVKQHQPQVIMNNRLFRRPEAGMTGTSKSDKTASIDPTYGDFMTPEQRVPDTGMPDVDWETCMTMNTTWGYSKHDHNWKSTETLLHTLIDAASKGGNLLLNVGPMADGTIPQQSVQPLKEVGQWLATNGEAIYGTTASPIAAPEWGRITAKPDQGVLYLHVFDWPEDGRLTLEGLPNRYSEPMVLDGEQQVAIDNNGSNRALDLSQVKKNDLVTVIRLQDTQQTSTRQTADKPPAETNKRLHSDGSAWGYKHHEDNDSKLPRVLLIGDSILNGYRSHVIKELEGEAIVDTWVNPHFQSEQFNKLLGEQLQQDTYDVVHFNIGLHGWQEGRIKPGTFKPLTKAMVEVIQAKQPDAKLIWASSTPVTVKGKPEQLDPEINSVIVEHNRMAAEVMDEMQVPVNDFYGLLVKRLELARGDQFHWQGPAYKTLGNQTCKAIRSALAKQSE
;
A
#
# COMPACT_ATOMS: atom_id res chain seq x y z
N MET A 1 -17.67 -79.69 -37.78
CA MET A 1 -16.81 -80.53 -36.92
C MET A 1 -16.33 -79.66 -35.76
N LYS A 2 -16.62 -80.07 -34.52
CA LYS A 2 -15.95 -79.79 -33.22
C LYS A 2 -15.50 -78.33 -32.94
N SER A 3 -15.68 -77.70 -31.78
CA SER A 3 -16.26 -78.00 -30.48
C SER A 3 -15.88 -76.82 -29.57
N ILE A 4 -16.87 -76.14 -28.97
CA ILE A 4 -16.97 -75.74 -27.54
C ILE A 4 -15.73 -75.07 -26.87
N HIS A 5 -15.83 -73.80 -26.44
CA HIS A 5 -16.09 -73.37 -25.04
C HIS A 5 -16.16 -71.84 -24.90
N SER A 6 -17.17 -71.41 -24.16
CA SER A 6 -17.65 -70.06 -23.87
C SER A 6 -16.82 -69.32 -22.82
N VAL A 7 -16.66 -68.00 -22.93
CA VAL A 7 -16.73 -67.06 -21.77
C VAL A 7 -17.28 -65.71 -22.25
N LEU A 8 -18.29 -65.21 -21.53
CA LEU A 8 -18.93 -63.89 -21.61
C LEU A 8 -17.89 -62.75 -21.58
N GLY A 9 -17.95 -61.85 -22.56
CA GLY A 9 -17.27 -60.54 -22.50
C GLY A 9 -18.31 -59.43 -22.40
N CYS A 10 -18.44 -58.82 -21.22
CA CYS A 10 -19.24 -57.62 -21.00
C CYS A 10 -18.72 -56.46 -21.87
N VAL A 11 -19.64 -55.82 -22.59
CA VAL A 11 -19.41 -54.55 -23.28
C VAL A 11 -19.27 -53.45 -22.22
N LEU A 12 -18.08 -52.85 -22.14
CA LEU A 12 -17.83 -51.60 -21.41
C LEU A 12 -17.82 -50.45 -22.43
N LEU A 13 -18.93 -49.70 -22.44
CA LEU A 13 -18.98 -48.35 -23.02
C LEU A 13 -18.16 -47.42 -22.10
N LEU A 14 -16.98 -47.02 -22.56
CA LEU A 14 -16.22 -45.92 -21.96
C LEU A 14 -16.87 -44.60 -22.38
N THR A 15 -17.76 -44.08 -21.53
CA THR A 15 -18.11 -42.66 -21.49
C THR A 15 -16.88 -41.88 -21.02
N ALA A 16 -16.34 -41.04 -21.91
CA ALA A 16 -15.39 -40.01 -21.55
C ALA A 16 -16.12 -38.95 -20.69
N CYS A 17 -15.91 -38.96 -19.39
CA CYS A 17 -16.26 -37.84 -18.52
C CYS A 17 -15.21 -36.74 -18.71
N GLY A 18 -15.60 -35.64 -19.36
CA GLY A 18 -14.86 -34.39 -19.30
C GLY A 18 -14.91 -33.84 -17.88
N VAL A 19 -13.75 -33.40 -17.38
CA VAL A 19 -13.67 -32.55 -16.18
C VAL A 19 -13.75 -31.10 -16.66
N PRO A 20 -14.62 -30.26 -16.10
CA PRO A 20 -14.73 -28.88 -16.51
C PRO A 20 -13.58 -28.05 -15.95
N TYR A 21 -12.99 -27.24 -16.82
CA TYR A 21 -11.96 -26.25 -16.57
C TYR A 21 -12.62 -25.02 -15.91
N VAL A 22 -12.85 -25.04 -14.59
CA VAL A 22 -13.53 -23.92 -13.89
C VAL A 22 -12.76 -23.41 -12.65
N HIS A 23 -11.71 -24.09 -12.17
CA HIS A 23 -11.05 -23.71 -10.90
C HIS A 23 -9.82 -22.79 -11.00
N ALA A 24 -9.27 -22.51 -12.19
CA ALA A 24 -8.07 -21.67 -12.30
C ALA A 24 -8.37 -20.17 -12.19
N GLU A 25 -9.44 -19.68 -12.83
CA GLU A 25 -9.78 -18.25 -12.87
C GLU A 25 -10.20 -17.69 -11.51
N GLU A 26 -11.01 -18.41 -10.72
CA GLU A 26 -11.42 -17.97 -9.37
C GLU A 26 -10.23 -17.88 -8.40
N SER A 27 -9.27 -18.81 -8.49
CA SER A 27 -8.07 -18.81 -7.62
C SER A 27 -7.10 -17.68 -7.94
N ILE A 28 -6.93 -17.34 -9.22
CA ILE A 28 -6.08 -16.22 -9.67
C ILE A 28 -6.74 -14.88 -9.35
N ALA A 29 -8.07 -14.77 -9.47
CA ALA A 29 -8.82 -13.58 -9.09
C ALA A 29 -8.77 -13.32 -7.58
N GLY A 30 -8.89 -14.37 -6.73
CA GLY A 30 -8.79 -14.26 -5.28
C GLY A 30 -7.43 -13.79 -4.78
N ASP A 31 -6.33 -14.33 -5.34
CA ASP A 31 -4.96 -13.88 -5.03
C ASP A 31 -4.71 -12.44 -5.52
N ARG A 32 -5.19 -12.08 -6.73
CA ARG A 32 -5.08 -10.70 -7.23
C ARG A 32 -5.82 -9.70 -6.34
N ASP A 33 -7.04 -10.02 -5.93
CA ASP A 33 -7.86 -9.08 -5.15
C ASP A 33 -7.20 -8.73 -3.82
N GLN A 34 -6.63 -9.73 -3.14
CA GLN A 34 -5.86 -9.55 -1.91
C GLN A 34 -4.60 -8.69 -2.14
N ARG A 35 -3.85 -8.93 -3.22
CA ARG A 35 -2.65 -8.12 -3.57
C ARG A 35 -2.98 -6.66 -3.87
N MET A 36 -4.17 -6.40 -4.42
CA MET A 36 -4.63 -5.07 -4.83
C MET A 36 -5.24 -4.23 -3.70
N GLU A 37 -5.65 -4.85 -2.58
CA GLU A 37 -6.35 -4.18 -1.47
C GLU A 37 -5.61 -2.92 -0.98
N TRP A 38 -4.33 -3.06 -0.61
CA TRP A 38 -3.54 -1.92 -0.12
C TRP A 38 -3.45 -0.78 -1.14
N TRP A 39 -3.44 -1.13 -2.43
CA TRP A 39 -3.27 -0.18 -3.51
C TRP A 39 -4.55 0.59 -3.77
N ARG A 40 -5.71 -0.06 -3.67
CA ARG A 40 -7.03 0.62 -3.72
C ARG A 40 -7.21 1.57 -2.55
N ASP A 41 -6.73 1.20 -1.37
CA ASP A 41 -6.77 2.07 -0.19
C ASP A 41 -5.82 3.26 -0.28
N ALA A 42 -4.73 3.11 -1.05
CA ALA A 42 -3.66 4.08 -1.12
C ALA A 42 -4.09 5.37 -1.83
N GLN A 43 -4.76 5.26 -2.99
CA GLN A 43 -5.25 6.32 -3.90
C GLN A 43 -4.27 7.41 -4.36
N TYR A 44 -3.14 7.61 -3.67
CA TYR A 44 -2.20 8.67 -3.94
C TYR A 44 -0.76 8.21 -3.83
N GLY A 45 -0.03 8.32 -4.93
CA GLY A 45 1.39 8.01 -5.05
C GLY A 45 2.19 9.16 -5.66
N MET A 46 3.51 9.12 -5.46
CA MET A 46 4.45 10.05 -6.10
C MET A 46 5.22 9.32 -7.20
N PHE A 47 5.21 9.87 -8.42
CA PHE A 47 6.06 9.42 -9.51
C PHE A 47 7.36 10.24 -9.54
N VAL A 48 8.49 9.62 -9.84
CA VAL A 48 9.76 10.30 -10.05
C VAL A 48 10.39 9.88 -11.38
N HIS A 49 10.52 10.83 -12.30
CA HIS A 49 11.30 10.66 -13.53
C HIS A 49 12.66 11.33 -13.38
N TRP A 50 13.69 10.49 -13.22
CA TRP A 50 15.05 10.94 -13.03
C TRP A 50 16.06 10.02 -13.74
N GLY A 51 17.03 10.63 -14.42
CA GLY A 51 18.06 9.95 -15.20
C GLY A 51 18.99 10.98 -15.82
N LEU A 52 19.83 10.56 -16.77
CA LEU A 52 20.82 11.44 -17.40
C LEU A 52 20.21 12.70 -18.01
N TYR A 53 18.99 12.59 -18.56
CA TYR A 53 18.22 13.71 -19.11
C TYR A 53 17.97 14.86 -18.11
N SER A 54 17.96 14.58 -16.80
CA SER A 54 17.84 15.63 -15.77
C SER A 54 19.06 16.55 -15.73
N GLY A 55 20.24 16.04 -16.13
CA GLY A 55 21.48 16.82 -16.31
C GLY A 55 21.38 17.85 -17.44
N LEU A 56 20.69 17.48 -18.51
CA LEU A 56 20.48 18.32 -19.69
C LEU A 56 19.45 19.44 -19.46
N ALA A 57 18.54 19.25 -18.49
CA ALA A 57 17.53 20.25 -18.10
C ALA A 57 16.67 20.78 -19.27
N GLY A 58 16.40 19.94 -20.27
CA GLY A 58 15.64 20.32 -21.46
C GLY A 58 16.45 21.07 -22.53
N GLU A 59 17.78 20.99 -22.50
CA GLU A 59 18.67 21.54 -23.51
C GLU A 59 19.54 20.48 -24.19
N TRP A 60 19.99 20.79 -25.40
CA TRP A 60 21.04 20.07 -26.12
C TRP A 60 21.94 21.10 -26.80
N ASP A 61 23.25 21.04 -26.56
CA ASP A 61 24.24 22.02 -27.04
C ASP A 61 23.86 23.49 -26.75
N GLY A 62 23.35 23.74 -25.54
CA GLY A 62 22.93 25.07 -25.09
C GLY A 62 21.67 25.61 -25.77
N LYS A 63 20.95 24.77 -26.52
CA LYS A 63 19.67 25.12 -27.15
C LYS A 63 18.54 24.36 -26.48
N SER A 64 17.43 25.05 -26.24
CA SER A 64 16.21 24.42 -25.72
C SER A 64 15.69 23.34 -26.68
N LEU A 65 15.36 22.18 -26.13
CA LEU A 65 14.67 21.07 -26.80
C LEU A 65 13.15 21.27 -26.85
N GLY A 66 12.66 22.38 -26.31
CA GLY A 66 11.26 22.75 -26.21
C GLY A 66 10.91 23.31 -24.83
N SER A 67 9.72 23.89 -24.71
CA SER A 67 9.15 24.38 -23.45
C SER A 67 8.08 23.46 -22.86
N SER A 68 7.74 22.35 -23.53
CA SER A 68 6.73 21.39 -23.08
C SER A 68 6.94 19.98 -23.65
N GLY A 69 6.39 19.00 -22.93
CA GLY A 69 6.35 17.58 -23.29
C GLY A 69 7.69 16.86 -23.18
N ASN A 70 7.66 15.58 -22.81
CA ASN A 70 8.73 14.57 -22.91
C ASN A 70 10.18 15.10 -22.94
N MET A 71 10.69 15.57 -21.80
CA MET A 71 12.07 16.10 -21.68
C MET A 71 13.08 14.99 -21.39
N GLU A 72 12.60 13.90 -20.82
CA GLU A 72 13.27 12.61 -20.74
C GLU A 72 13.53 11.97 -22.10
N TRP A 73 12.96 12.52 -23.18
CA TRP A 73 13.24 12.16 -24.58
C TRP A 73 14.34 13.02 -25.20
N ALA A 74 15.24 13.58 -24.40
CA ALA A 74 16.28 14.50 -24.86
C ALA A 74 17.13 13.90 -26.00
N GLN A 75 17.59 12.66 -25.85
CA GLN A 75 18.32 11.92 -26.89
C GLN A 75 17.54 11.84 -28.21
N HIS A 76 16.27 11.45 -28.14
CA HIS A 76 15.40 11.35 -29.30
C HIS A 76 15.15 12.71 -29.97
N ARG A 77 14.93 13.78 -29.19
CA ARG A 77 14.72 15.13 -29.71
C ARG A 77 15.98 15.69 -30.38
N ALA A 78 17.15 15.42 -29.80
CA ALA A 78 18.45 15.78 -30.36
C ALA A 78 18.82 14.94 -31.60
N LYS A 79 18.21 13.76 -31.77
CA LYS A 79 18.47 12.80 -32.87
C LYS A 79 19.93 12.35 -32.92
N VAL A 80 20.47 12.05 -31.73
CA VAL A 80 21.86 11.62 -31.57
C VAL A 80 21.92 10.15 -31.15
N ASP A 81 23.04 9.50 -31.47
CA ASP A 81 23.37 8.18 -30.95
C ASP A 81 23.68 8.24 -29.44
N THR A 82 23.81 7.06 -28.84
CA THR A 82 23.97 6.94 -27.40
C THR A 82 25.33 7.40 -26.90
N ASP A 83 26.40 7.19 -27.67
CA ASP A 83 27.73 7.64 -27.28
C ASP A 83 27.76 9.18 -27.21
N THR A 84 27.24 9.84 -28.25
CA THR A 84 27.10 11.30 -28.30
C THR A 84 26.22 11.82 -27.15
N TYR A 85 25.10 11.15 -26.85
CA TYR A 85 24.23 11.50 -25.72
C TYR A 85 24.94 11.36 -24.37
N ALA A 86 25.61 10.23 -24.15
CA ALA A 86 26.31 9.90 -22.92
C ALA A 86 27.46 10.87 -22.62
N GLU A 87 28.26 11.21 -23.65
CA GLU A 87 29.37 12.17 -23.53
C GLU A 87 28.93 13.52 -22.95
N GLN A 88 27.74 14.00 -23.32
CA GLN A 88 27.21 15.27 -22.81
C GLN A 88 26.44 15.11 -21.50
N ALA A 89 25.62 14.05 -21.36
CA ALA A 89 24.68 13.94 -20.26
C ALA A 89 25.32 13.39 -18.96
N ILE A 90 26.24 12.41 -19.06
CA ILE A 90 26.89 11.80 -17.88
C ILE A 90 27.61 12.84 -17.02
N PRO A 91 28.46 13.75 -17.57
CA PRO A 91 29.18 14.72 -16.74
C PRO A 91 28.27 15.71 -15.99
N LEU A 92 27.00 15.84 -16.40
CA LEU A 92 26.03 16.76 -15.81
C LEU A 92 25.19 16.09 -14.71
N PHE A 93 25.01 14.77 -14.77
CA PHE A 93 24.25 14.00 -13.79
C PHE A 93 25.07 13.78 -12.51
N LYS A 94 24.73 14.51 -11.43
CA LYS A 94 25.53 14.57 -10.19
C LYS A 94 24.71 14.37 -8.92
N PRO A 95 24.13 13.18 -8.71
CA PRO A 95 23.35 12.86 -7.50
C PRO A 95 24.02 13.30 -6.20
N LYS A 96 23.40 14.20 -5.43
CA LYS A 96 23.94 14.59 -4.12
C LYS A 96 23.69 13.50 -3.08
N GLN A 97 24.45 13.51 -1.99
CA GLN A 97 24.20 12.60 -0.87
C GLN A 97 22.86 12.95 -0.19
N GLY A 98 22.08 11.92 0.19
CA GLY A 98 20.81 12.08 0.90
C GLY A 98 19.59 12.48 0.04
N PHE A 99 19.73 12.58 -1.29
CA PHE A 99 18.63 12.93 -2.20
C PHE A 99 17.40 12.02 -2.02
N ALA A 100 17.63 10.70 -1.91
CA ALA A 100 16.58 9.70 -1.74
C ALA A 100 15.75 9.92 -0.46
N THR A 101 16.42 10.32 0.64
CA THR A 101 15.75 10.65 1.90
C THR A 101 14.88 11.90 1.76
N GLU A 102 15.32 12.90 0.99
CA GLU A 102 14.50 14.09 0.71
C GLU A 102 13.24 13.74 -0.06
N TRP A 103 13.33 12.84 -1.05
CA TRP A 103 12.18 12.37 -1.83
C TRP A 103 11.17 11.61 -0.96
N ALA A 104 11.63 10.61 -0.21
CA ALA A 104 10.78 9.80 0.64
C ALA A 104 10.06 10.65 1.70
N ARG A 105 10.77 11.62 2.31
CA ARG A 105 10.16 12.56 3.26
C ARG A 105 9.14 13.47 2.61
N LEU A 106 9.41 13.97 1.40
CA LEU A 106 8.46 14.80 0.67
C LEU A 106 7.20 14.01 0.32
N ALA A 107 7.33 12.79 -0.21
CA ALA A 107 6.20 11.92 -0.52
C ALA A 107 5.32 11.67 0.71
N LYS A 108 5.93 11.33 1.86
CA LYS A 108 5.21 11.15 3.12
C LYS A 108 4.52 12.44 3.60
N GLN A 109 5.22 13.57 3.54
CA GLN A 109 4.66 14.87 3.90
C GLN A 109 3.49 15.27 3.01
N ALA A 110 3.54 14.90 1.73
CA ALA A 110 2.47 15.11 0.77
C ALA A 110 1.27 14.16 0.97
N GLY A 111 1.39 13.15 1.83
CA GLY A 111 0.34 12.15 2.04
C GLY A 111 0.36 11.00 1.03
N CYS A 112 1.39 10.86 0.20
CA CYS A 112 1.53 9.70 -0.68
C CYS A 112 1.73 8.43 0.15
N LYS A 113 1.16 7.31 -0.29
CA LYS A 113 1.33 5.99 0.33
C LYS A 113 2.39 5.14 -0.36
N TYR A 114 2.72 5.48 -1.60
CA TYR A 114 3.71 4.79 -2.42
C TYR A 114 4.50 5.77 -3.28
N LEU A 115 5.69 5.34 -3.70
CA LEU A 115 6.56 6.08 -4.61
C LEU A 115 6.98 5.16 -5.77
N VAL A 116 6.71 5.57 -7.00
CA VAL A 116 7.17 4.91 -8.23
C VAL A 116 8.29 5.74 -8.84
N PHE A 117 9.42 5.13 -9.19
CA PHE A 117 10.55 5.86 -9.79
C PHE A 117 11.18 5.10 -10.96
N THR A 118 11.77 5.85 -11.89
CA THR A 118 12.45 5.29 -13.07
C THR A 118 13.71 4.54 -12.67
N THR A 119 13.66 3.21 -12.64
CA THR A 119 14.88 2.36 -12.50
C THR A 119 15.73 2.43 -13.76
N LYS A 120 15.08 2.54 -14.92
CA LYS A 120 15.65 2.79 -16.25
C LYS A 120 14.58 3.43 -17.12
N HIS A 121 14.93 4.49 -17.86
CA HIS A 121 14.06 5.10 -18.88
C HIS A 121 14.51 4.68 -20.29
N HIS A 122 13.87 5.18 -21.34
CA HIS A 122 14.18 4.82 -22.73
C HIS A 122 15.63 5.11 -23.15
N ASP A 123 16.33 6.05 -22.52
CA ASP A 123 17.75 6.31 -22.82
C ASP A 123 18.67 5.15 -22.41
N GLY A 124 18.15 4.18 -21.65
CA GLY A 124 18.82 2.94 -21.30
C GLY A 124 19.74 3.04 -20.07
N PHE A 125 19.88 4.23 -19.48
CA PHE A 125 20.73 4.39 -18.29
C PHE A 125 20.04 3.81 -17.05
N ALA A 126 20.60 2.73 -16.52
CA ALA A 126 20.10 2.09 -15.31
C ALA A 126 20.56 2.84 -14.05
N LEU A 127 19.63 3.11 -13.12
CA LEU A 127 19.96 3.74 -11.85
C LEU A 127 20.52 2.75 -10.80
N HIS A 128 20.46 1.45 -11.06
CA HIS A 128 21.05 0.43 -10.20
C HIS A 128 22.45 0.04 -10.65
N ASP A 129 23.19 -0.69 -9.80
CA ASP A 129 24.46 -1.33 -10.13
C ASP A 129 24.20 -2.65 -10.89
N SER A 130 24.00 -2.52 -12.20
CA SER A 130 23.59 -3.60 -13.10
C SER A 130 24.77 -4.51 -13.43
N GLN A 131 24.59 -5.84 -13.41
CA GLN A 131 25.65 -6.79 -13.78
C GLN A 131 25.61 -7.17 -15.27
N VAL A 132 24.60 -6.69 -16.00
CA VAL A 132 24.36 -7.02 -17.42
C VAL A 132 24.63 -5.87 -18.40
N SER A 133 25.08 -4.71 -17.91
CA SER A 133 25.44 -3.53 -18.71
C SER A 133 26.36 -2.62 -17.90
N ASP A 134 27.26 -1.91 -18.56
CA ASP A 134 28.13 -0.88 -17.95
C ASP A 134 27.54 0.55 -18.10
N PHE A 135 26.38 0.68 -18.75
CA PHE A 135 25.65 1.95 -18.90
C PHE A 135 24.65 2.15 -17.75
N ASP A 136 25.20 2.25 -16.56
CA ASP A 136 24.47 2.24 -15.30
C ASP A 136 25.18 3.10 -14.23
N ALA A 137 24.47 3.38 -13.13
CA ALA A 137 24.99 4.21 -12.05
C ALA A 137 26.13 3.54 -11.24
N GLY A 138 26.15 2.21 -11.15
CA GLY A 138 27.25 1.45 -10.54
C GLY A 138 28.54 1.66 -11.31
N SER A 139 28.52 1.43 -12.62
CA SER A 139 29.71 1.60 -13.48
C SER A 139 30.15 3.05 -13.65
N VAL A 140 29.20 3.98 -13.78
CA VAL A 140 29.51 5.40 -14.10
C VAL A 140 29.74 6.25 -12.86
N LEU A 141 29.01 6.00 -11.76
CA LEU A 141 29.04 6.81 -10.55
C LEU A 141 29.57 6.05 -9.32
N ASN A 142 29.81 4.73 -9.42
CA ASN A 142 30.15 3.85 -8.31
C ASN A 142 29.10 3.90 -7.19
N ARG A 143 27.81 3.92 -7.57
CA ARG A 143 26.66 4.00 -6.65
C ARG A 143 25.46 3.22 -7.18
N ASP A 144 24.77 2.54 -6.27
CA ASP A 144 23.45 1.96 -6.52
C ASP A 144 22.36 2.94 -6.05
N LEU A 145 21.82 3.74 -6.98
CA LEU A 145 20.83 4.78 -6.65
C LEU A 145 19.45 4.16 -6.39
N VAL A 146 19.12 3.02 -7.00
CA VAL A 146 17.88 2.28 -6.71
C VAL A 146 17.88 1.82 -5.24
N ARG A 147 19.01 1.30 -4.73
CA ARG A 147 19.13 0.94 -3.30
C ARG A 147 18.85 2.11 -2.39
N GLU A 148 19.48 3.26 -2.65
CA GLU A 148 19.32 4.47 -1.84
C GLU A 148 17.85 4.91 -1.77
N ILE A 149 17.13 4.85 -2.90
CA ILE A 149 15.70 5.20 -3.00
C ILE A 149 14.83 4.20 -2.25
N VAL A 150 15.05 2.89 -2.46
CA VAL A 150 14.29 1.81 -1.81
C VAL A 150 14.42 1.90 -0.29
N ASP A 151 15.64 2.04 0.21
CA ASP A 151 15.92 2.10 1.66
C ASP A 151 15.29 3.35 2.29
N ALA A 152 15.35 4.51 1.60
CA ALA A 152 14.69 5.73 2.04
C ALA A 152 13.16 5.61 2.09
N CYS A 153 12.54 5.02 1.06
CA CYS A 153 11.10 4.82 1.03
C CYS A 153 10.63 3.91 2.18
N ARG A 154 11.32 2.78 2.38
CA ARG A 154 11.02 1.85 3.47
C ARG A 154 11.20 2.48 4.85
N ALA A 155 12.25 3.28 5.04
CA ALA A 155 12.47 4.00 6.29
C ALA A 155 11.34 4.99 6.64
N GLU A 156 10.64 5.51 5.62
CA GLU A 156 9.50 6.40 5.81
C GLU A 156 8.14 5.69 5.82
N GLY A 157 8.11 4.37 5.59
CA GLY A 157 6.89 3.55 5.57
C GLY A 157 6.14 3.61 4.24
N LEU A 158 6.81 3.99 3.15
CA LEU A 158 6.24 4.04 1.81
C LEU A 158 6.39 2.69 1.12
N LYS A 159 5.35 2.32 0.37
CA LYS A 159 5.38 1.26 -0.62
C LYS A 159 6.25 1.68 -1.81
N VAL A 160 6.96 0.74 -2.41
CA VAL A 160 7.99 1.00 -3.43
C VAL A 160 7.57 0.44 -4.79
N GLY A 161 7.57 1.31 -5.80
CA GLY A 161 7.31 0.95 -7.17
C GLY A 161 8.49 1.22 -8.09
N PHE A 162 8.75 0.28 -9.00
CA PHE A 162 9.75 0.42 -10.05
C PHE A 162 9.06 0.72 -11.37
N TYR A 163 9.30 1.91 -11.91
CA TYR A 163 9.12 2.09 -13.34
C TYR A 163 10.32 1.46 -14.05
N HIS A 164 10.05 0.65 -15.06
CA HIS A 164 11.09 0.07 -15.90
C HIS A 164 10.71 0.13 -17.37
N SER A 165 11.59 0.74 -18.17
CA SER A 165 11.34 0.80 -19.60
C SER A 165 11.74 -0.49 -20.31
N VAL A 166 10.80 -1.03 -21.10
CA VAL A 166 11.09 -2.11 -22.07
C VAL A 166 11.67 -1.59 -23.38
N ILE A 167 11.69 -0.27 -23.57
CA ILE A 167 12.40 0.41 -24.65
C ILE A 167 13.80 0.75 -24.15
N ASP A 168 14.81 0.53 -25.00
CA ASP A 168 16.19 0.83 -24.66
C ASP A 168 16.94 1.35 -25.89
N TRP A 169 17.19 2.66 -25.93
CA TRP A 169 17.91 3.35 -27.00
C TRP A 169 19.42 3.12 -26.92
N HIS A 170 19.92 2.62 -25.80
CA HIS A 170 21.33 2.28 -25.61
C HIS A 170 21.63 0.87 -26.17
N HIS A 171 20.80 -0.12 -25.86
CA HIS A 171 21.14 -1.51 -26.12
C HIS A 171 21.27 -1.81 -27.62
N ASP A 172 22.43 -2.31 -28.00
CA ASP A 172 22.85 -2.46 -29.39
C ASP A 172 22.06 -3.55 -30.15
N GLN A 173 21.46 -4.51 -29.43
CA GLN A 173 20.55 -5.53 -29.97
C GLN A 173 19.06 -5.14 -29.96
N PHE A 174 18.68 -3.94 -29.50
CA PHE A 174 17.27 -3.52 -29.52
C PHE A 174 16.79 -3.27 -30.96
N ALA A 175 16.01 -4.17 -31.55
CA ALA A 175 15.69 -4.15 -32.98
C ALA A 175 14.55 -3.17 -33.33
N TYR A 176 14.76 -1.88 -33.08
CA TYR A 176 13.75 -0.84 -33.27
C TYR A 176 13.23 -0.69 -34.71
N ALA A 177 13.93 -1.21 -35.73
CA ALA A 177 13.46 -1.17 -37.12
C ALA A 177 12.39 -2.23 -37.42
N ASP A 178 12.15 -3.17 -36.51
CA ASP A 178 11.09 -4.18 -36.64
C ASP A 178 9.70 -3.60 -36.34
N SER A 179 9.63 -2.33 -35.95
CA SER A 179 8.38 -1.59 -35.72
C SER A 179 8.37 -0.25 -36.46
N GLU A 180 7.22 0.08 -37.03
CA GLU A 180 6.94 1.38 -37.63
C GLU A 180 6.46 2.41 -36.60
N LYS A 181 6.35 2.07 -35.32
CA LYS A 181 5.77 2.96 -34.31
C LYS A 181 6.64 3.16 -33.09
N ILE A 182 7.53 2.22 -32.79
CA ILE A 182 8.42 2.33 -31.65
C ILE A 182 9.36 3.55 -31.84
N PRO A 183 9.52 4.40 -30.82
CA PRO A 183 10.40 5.55 -30.90
C PRO A 183 11.86 5.13 -30.79
N HIS A 184 12.73 5.71 -31.62
CA HIS A 184 14.19 5.58 -31.49
C HIS A 184 14.89 6.82 -32.05
N PRO A 185 15.94 7.36 -31.41
CA PRO A 185 16.66 8.56 -31.87
C PRO A 185 17.18 8.46 -33.31
N LEU A 186 17.61 7.25 -33.70
CA LEU A 186 18.17 6.95 -35.03
C LEU A 186 17.16 6.30 -35.98
N ARG A 187 15.86 6.44 -35.73
CA ARG A 187 14.84 5.84 -36.59
C ARG A 187 14.99 6.33 -38.04
N GLY A 188 14.91 5.39 -38.98
CA GLY A 188 15.11 5.64 -40.41
C GLY A 188 16.58 5.70 -40.85
N GLN A 189 17.53 5.54 -39.94
CA GLN A 189 18.96 5.34 -40.24
C GLN A 189 19.32 3.85 -40.16
N PRO A 190 20.36 3.41 -40.90
CA PRO A 190 20.93 2.07 -40.71
C PRO A 190 21.38 1.87 -39.26
N TYR A 191 21.31 0.63 -38.78
CA TYR A 191 21.85 0.27 -37.47
C TYR A 191 23.36 0.58 -37.41
N PRO A 192 23.83 1.36 -36.42
CA PRO A 192 25.25 1.69 -36.29
C PRO A 192 26.18 0.47 -36.21
N ASN A 193 25.66 -0.63 -35.67
CA ASN A 193 26.36 -1.89 -35.40
C ASN A 193 25.95 -3.05 -36.35
N GLY A 194 25.22 -2.78 -37.43
CA GLY A 194 24.77 -3.81 -38.37
C GLY A 194 23.53 -4.57 -37.91
N THR A 195 23.35 -5.82 -38.37
CA THR A 195 22.16 -6.63 -38.07
C THR A 195 22.00 -6.87 -36.56
N ARG A 196 20.81 -6.62 -36.03
CA ARG A 196 20.45 -6.83 -34.62
C ARG A 196 19.76 -8.18 -34.43
N ASP A 197 20.05 -8.83 -33.31
CA ASP A 197 19.35 -10.04 -32.84
C ASP A 197 18.51 -9.69 -31.62
N HIS A 198 17.23 -9.42 -31.83
CA HIS A 198 16.34 -8.93 -30.77
C HIS A 198 16.22 -9.90 -29.58
N GLN A 199 16.42 -11.20 -29.80
CA GLN A 199 16.36 -12.17 -28.71
C GLN A 199 17.41 -11.89 -27.65
N LYS A 200 18.61 -11.42 -28.03
CA LYS A 200 19.64 -11.01 -27.07
C LYS A 200 19.20 -9.82 -26.21
N TYR A 201 18.43 -8.91 -26.78
CA TYR A 201 17.83 -7.81 -26.01
C TYR A 201 16.77 -8.32 -25.04
N ILE A 202 15.91 -9.25 -25.47
CA ILE A 202 14.93 -9.90 -24.58
C ILE A 202 15.65 -10.58 -23.40
N ASP A 203 16.73 -11.33 -23.67
CA ASP A 203 17.53 -11.97 -22.63
C ASP A 203 18.14 -10.96 -21.65
N TYR A 204 18.62 -9.82 -22.17
CA TYR A 204 19.11 -8.71 -21.35
C TYR A 204 18.01 -8.10 -20.48
N LEU A 205 16.86 -7.75 -21.07
CA LEU A 205 15.71 -7.17 -20.36
C LEU A 205 15.25 -8.07 -19.21
N HIS A 206 15.17 -9.38 -19.46
CA HIS A 206 14.75 -10.36 -18.44
C HIS A 206 15.78 -10.47 -17.32
N LYS A 207 17.07 -10.54 -17.63
CA LYS A 207 18.13 -10.59 -16.59
C LYS A 207 18.17 -9.31 -15.76
N GLN A 208 18.08 -8.14 -16.41
CA GLN A 208 18.06 -6.87 -15.72
C GLN A 208 16.81 -6.73 -14.83
N THR A 209 15.66 -7.21 -15.29
CA THR A 209 14.45 -7.27 -14.46
C THR A 209 14.65 -8.21 -13.28
N GLU A 210 15.27 -9.38 -13.49
CA GLU A 210 15.57 -10.34 -12.42
C GLU A 210 16.47 -9.73 -11.33
N GLU A 211 17.48 -8.95 -11.70
CA GLU A 211 18.30 -8.17 -10.74
C GLU A 211 17.42 -7.25 -9.88
N LEU A 212 16.47 -6.55 -10.49
CA LEU A 212 15.58 -5.62 -9.79
C LEU A 212 14.63 -6.36 -8.82
N VAL A 213 14.04 -7.48 -9.25
CA VAL A 213 13.06 -8.21 -8.42
C VAL A 213 13.71 -9.17 -7.43
N THR A 214 15.02 -9.38 -7.46
CA THR A 214 15.72 -10.23 -6.48
C THR A 214 16.65 -9.43 -5.56
N GLY A 215 17.24 -8.34 -6.06
CA GLY A 215 18.24 -7.56 -5.35
C GLY A 215 17.65 -6.65 -4.26
N TYR A 216 16.45 -6.11 -4.47
CA TYR A 216 15.99 -4.93 -3.71
C TYR A 216 15.02 -5.24 -2.57
N GLY A 217 14.75 -6.50 -2.23
CA GLY A 217 13.74 -6.91 -1.24
C GLY A 217 12.32 -6.87 -1.81
N PRO A 218 11.26 -6.82 -0.99
CA PRO A 218 9.88 -6.78 -1.48
C PRO A 218 9.62 -5.54 -2.35
N ILE A 219 9.10 -5.75 -3.56
CA ILE A 219 8.69 -4.69 -4.49
C ILE A 219 7.17 -4.70 -4.59
N ASP A 220 6.55 -3.54 -4.41
CA ASP A 220 5.09 -3.45 -4.35
C ASP A 220 4.47 -3.21 -5.73
N ILE A 221 5.11 -2.41 -6.60
CA ILE A 221 4.63 -2.11 -7.96
C ILE A 221 5.75 -2.31 -8.99
N LEU A 222 5.44 -2.94 -10.12
CA LEU A 222 6.28 -2.92 -11.32
C LEU A 222 5.50 -2.27 -12.48
N TRP A 223 5.95 -1.09 -12.87
CA TRP A 223 5.27 -0.17 -13.78
C TRP A 223 6.02 -0.15 -15.13
N TRP A 224 5.50 -0.88 -16.11
CA TRP A 224 6.17 -1.05 -17.41
C TRP A 224 5.94 0.14 -18.34
N ASP A 225 6.91 0.44 -19.21
CA ASP A 225 6.73 1.48 -20.23
C ASP A 225 7.63 1.27 -21.47
N TYR A 226 7.10 1.27 -22.69
CA TYR A 226 5.76 0.83 -23.02
C TYR A 226 5.80 0.12 -24.38
N SER A 227 4.67 -0.49 -24.70
CA SER A 227 4.47 -1.19 -25.96
C SER A 227 3.63 -0.38 -26.95
N VAL A 228 3.85 -0.59 -28.24
CA VAL A 228 3.04 -0.03 -29.34
C VAL A 228 2.33 -1.16 -30.09
N GLU A 229 1.39 -0.82 -30.98
CA GLU A 229 0.48 -1.85 -31.52
C GLU A 229 1.21 -2.94 -32.31
N ASP A 230 2.29 -2.61 -33.02
CA ASP A 230 3.11 -3.52 -33.81
C ASP A 230 4.36 -4.02 -33.05
N PHE A 231 4.52 -3.66 -31.77
CA PHE A 231 5.68 -4.04 -30.95
C PHE A 231 5.28 -4.17 -29.48
N GLN A 232 4.79 -5.35 -29.11
CA GLN A 232 4.17 -5.62 -27.80
C GLN A 232 4.20 -7.10 -27.41
N GLY A 233 3.97 -7.36 -26.12
CA GLY A 233 3.69 -8.68 -25.57
C GLY A 233 4.76 -9.72 -25.91
N GLU A 234 4.32 -10.95 -26.18
CA GLU A 234 5.20 -12.09 -26.51
C GLU A 234 6.22 -11.82 -27.59
N GLN A 235 5.82 -11.13 -28.67
CA GLN A 235 6.68 -10.94 -29.83
C GLN A 235 7.82 -9.94 -29.59
N ALA A 236 7.59 -8.92 -28.77
CA ALA A 236 8.58 -7.90 -28.48
C ALA A 236 9.37 -8.20 -27.20
N TRP A 237 8.72 -8.75 -26.17
CA TRP A 237 9.27 -8.78 -24.82
C TRP A 237 9.35 -10.18 -24.21
N ASP A 238 8.78 -11.20 -24.85
CA ASP A 238 8.54 -12.50 -24.18
C ASP A 238 7.82 -12.28 -22.84
N ALA A 239 6.71 -11.52 -22.92
CA ALA A 239 6.09 -10.82 -21.80
C ALA A 239 5.51 -11.76 -20.75
N PHE A 240 4.93 -12.89 -21.13
CA PHE A 240 4.40 -13.86 -20.16
C PHE A 240 5.53 -14.52 -19.39
N ARG A 241 6.64 -14.91 -20.04
CA ARG A 241 7.82 -15.41 -19.31
C ARG A 241 8.41 -14.35 -18.38
N LEU A 242 8.38 -13.08 -18.79
CA LEU A 242 8.81 -11.96 -17.94
C LEU A 242 7.93 -11.81 -16.71
N ILE A 243 6.60 -11.80 -16.90
CA ILE A 243 5.60 -11.70 -15.84
C ILE A 243 5.71 -12.90 -14.87
N ASP A 244 5.86 -14.11 -15.39
CA ASP A 244 5.99 -15.33 -14.60
C ASP A 244 7.26 -15.29 -13.74
N MET A 245 8.39 -14.86 -14.31
CA MET A 245 9.64 -14.68 -13.55
C MET A 245 9.47 -13.64 -12.44
N VAL A 246 8.82 -12.51 -12.74
CA VAL A 246 8.53 -11.48 -11.74
C VAL A 246 7.65 -12.02 -10.62
N LYS A 247 6.54 -12.71 -10.93
CA LYS A 247 5.63 -13.28 -9.94
C LYS A 247 6.25 -14.42 -9.13
N GLN A 248 7.16 -15.19 -9.73
CA GLN A 248 7.91 -16.24 -9.03
C GLN A 248 8.77 -15.66 -7.90
N HIS A 249 9.44 -14.53 -8.14
CA HIS A 249 10.29 -13.87 -7.14
C HIS A 249 9.52 -12.93 -6.21
N GLN A 250 8.46 -12.29 -6.72
CA GLN A 250 7.69 -11.27 -6.05
C GLN A 250 6.18 -11.57 -6.18
N PRO A 251 5.66 -12.58 -5.48
CA PRO A 251 4.27 -13.02 -5.66
C PRO A 251 3.25 -11.93 -5.31
N GLN A 252 3.63 -10.94 -4.50
CA GLN A 252 2.75 -9.85 -4.05
C GLN A 252 2.83 -8.58 -4.91
N VAL A 253 3.73 -8.53 -5.91
CA VAL A 253 3.88 -7.34 -6.76
C VAL A 253 2.65 -7.14 -7.64
N ILE A 254 2.26 -5.89 -7.87
CA ILE A 254 1.22 -5.54 -8.84
C ILE A 254 1.85 -4.88 -10.08
N MET A 255 1.28 -5.14 -11.25
CA MET A 255 1.80 -4.68 -12.54
C MET A 255 0.77 -3.91 -13.35
N ASN A 256 1.23 -2.90 -14.08
CA ASN A 256 0.37 -2.21 -15.04
C ASN A 256 0.20 -3.03 -16.34
N ASN A 257 -0.69 -2.56 -17.22
CA ASN A 257 -1.04 -3.21 -18.48
C ASN A 257 -0.14 -2.85 -19.69
N ARG A 258 1.02 -2.23 -19.48
CA ARG A 258 1.78 -1.56 -20.58
C ARG A 258 2.77 -2.45 -21.33
N LEU A 259 2.94 -3.71 -20.93
CA LEU A 259 3.60 -4.73 -21.76
C LEU A 259 2.76 -5.10 -23.00
N PHE A 260 1.50 -4.69 -23.03
CA PHE A 260 0.56 -5.02 -24.08
C PHE A 260 -0.16 -3.76 -24.61
N ARG A 261 -0.52 -3.81 -25.88
CA ARG A 261 -1.23 -2.76 -26.61
C ARG A 261 -2.36 -3.38 -27.44
N ARG A 262 -3.27 -4.07 -26.75
CA ARG A 262 -4.38 -4.84 -27.34
C ARG A 262 -5.66 -4.78 -26.47
N PRO A 263 -6.84 -5.10 -27.03
CA PRO A 263 -8.12 -5.00 -26.31
C PRO A 263 -8.20 -5.76 -24.99
N GLU A 264 -7.63 -6.97 -24.92
CA GLU A 264 -7.63 -7.82 -23.72
C GLU A 264 -6.86 -7.18 -22.56
N ALA A 265 -5.81 -6.41 -22.90
CA ALA A 265 -5.05 -5.62 -21.94
C ALA A 265 -5.70 -4.26 -21.64
N GLY A 266 -6.93 -4.02 -22.06
CA GLY A 266 -7.62 -2.76 -21.78
C GLY A 266 -7.32 -1.64 -22.79
N MET A 267 -6.82 -1.93 -24.00
CA MET A 267 -6.40 -0.91 -24.98
C MET A 267 -7.26 -0.98 -26.26
N THR A 268 -7.99 0.09 -26.61
CA THR A 268 -8.92 0.09 -27.77
C THR A 268 -8.36 0.65 -29.07
N GLY A 269 -7.16 1.25 -29.06
CA GLY A 269 -6.66 1.97 -30.24
C GLY A 269 -5.25 2.52 -30.10
N THR A 270 -4.87 3.36 -31.06
CA THR A 270 -3.50 3.92 -31.19
C THR A 270 -3.24 5.12 -30.30
N SER A 271 -4.27 5.76 -29.73
CA SER A 271 -4.10 6.91 -28.83
C SER A 271 -3.81 6.48 -27.39
N LYS A 272 -3.03 7.28 -26.65
CA LYS A 272 -2.78 7.10 -25.20
C LYS A 272 -4.09 7.07 -24.38
N SER A 273 -5.17 7.63 -24.93
CA SER A 273 -6.50 7.74 -24.33
C SER A 273 -7.40 6.51 -24.48
N ASP A 274 -7.10 5.62 -25.42
CA ASP A 274 -8.05 4.62 -25.89
C ASP A 274 -8.00 3.39 -24.99
N LYS A 275 -8.99 3.29 -24.10
CA LYS A 275 -9.12 2.23 -23.10
C LYS A 275 -10.43 1.47 -23.30
N THR A 276 -10.42 0.15 -23.09
CA THR A 276 -11.68 -0.62 -23.00
C THR A 276 -12.27 -0.45 -21.59
N ALA A 277 -13.48 -0.99 -21.35
CA ALA A 277 -14.12 -0.98 -20.04
C ALA A 277 -13.72 -2.18 -19.16
N SER A 278 -12.66 -2.92 -19.52
CA SER A 278 -12.28 -4.18 -18.86
C SER A 278 -10.81 -4.54 -19.11
N ILE A 279 -10.17 -5.18 -18.15
CA ILE A 279 -8.82 -5.75 -18.31
C ILE A 279 -8.86 -7.23 -17.92
N ASP A 280 -8.29 -8.09 -18.76
CA ASP A 280 -7.97 -9.46 -18.35
C ASP A 280 -6.72 -9.42 -17.46
N PRO A 281 -6.79 -9.92 -16.21
CA PRO A 281 -5.71 -9.83 -15.22
C PRO A 281 -4.42 -10.56 -15.63
N THR A 282 -4.47 -11.40 -16.66
CA THR A 282 -3.28 -12.02 -17.27
C THR A 282 -2.37 -10.98 -17.93
N TYR A 283 -2.92 -9.84 -18.35
CA TYR A 283 -2.19 -8.79 -19.08
C TYR A 283 -1.75 -7.60 -18.20
N GLY A 284 -2.14 -7.60 -16.92
CA GLY A 284 -1.82 -6.57 -15.95
C GLY A 284 -2.86 -6.50 -14.84
N ASP A 285 -2.45 -6.04 -13.66
CA ASP A 285 -3.35 -5.87 -12.52
C ASP A 285 -4.14 -4.54 -12.60
N PHE A 286 -3.64 -3.50 -13.26
CA PHE A 286 -4.35 -2.22 -13.39
C PHE A 286 -4.08 -1.47 -14.70
N MET A 287 -5.01 -0.60 -15.08
CA MET A 287 -4.94 0.24 -16.28
C MET A 287 -4.34 1.62 -16.01
N THR A 288 -3.68 2.22 -17.00
CA THR A 288 -2.99 3.52 -16.81
C THR A 288 -3.49 4.62 -17.77
N PRO A 289 -4.60 5.32 -17.50
CA PRO A 289 -4.98 6.52 -18.24
C PRO A 289 -3.99 7.67 -17.97
N GLU A 290 -3.12 7.96 -18.92
CA GLU A 290 -2.05 8.96 -18.78
C GLU A 290 -2.55 10.39 -19.01
N GLN A 291 -2.15 11.33 -18.14
CA GLN A 291 -2.46 12.77 -18.24
C GLN A 291 -3.96 13.10 -18.27
N ARG A 292 -4.82 12.17 -17.87
CA ARG A 292 -6.27 12.38 -17.78
C ARG A 292 -6.92 11.46 -16.75
N VAL A 293 -7.88 12.01 -16.01
CA VAL A 293 -8.85 11.21 -15.27
C VAL A 293 -9.96 10.79 -16.24
N PRO A 294 -10.36 9.51 -16.33
CA PRO A 294 -11.50 9.09 -17.16
C PRO A 294 -12.78 9.85 -16.77
N ASP A 295 -13.62 10.21 -17.75
CA ASP A 295 -14.80 11.05 -17.50
C ASP A 295 -15.77 10.43 -16.49
N THR A 296 -16.00 9.11 -16.59
CA THR A 296 -16.95 8.35 -15.76
C THR A 296 -16.28 7.33 -14.84
N GLY A 297 -14.95 7.34 -14.72
CA GLY A 297 -14.21 6.21 -14.15
C GLY A 297 -14.32 4.94 -15.01
N MET A 298 -13.86 3.81 -14.48
CA MET A 298 -13.97 2.48 -15.10
C MET A 298 -14.51 1.51 -14.05
N PRO A 299 -15.83 1.26 -14.00
CA PRO A 299 -16.41 0.32 -13.06
C PRO A 299 -15.74 -1.05 -13.13
N ASP A 300 -15.50 -1.67 -11.97
CA ASP A 300 -14.89 -3.00 -11.81
C ASP A 300 -13.46 -3.15 -12.38
N VAL A 301 -12.80 -2.04 -12.70
CA VAL A 301 -11.44 -2.00 -13.22
C VAL A 301 -10.57 -1.15 -12.32
N ASP A 302 -9.49 -1.73 -11.81
CA ASP A 302 -8.46 -0.97 -11.10
C ASP A 302 -7.67 -0.10 -12.10
N TRP A 303 -7.55 1.21 -11.84
CA TRP A 303 -6.86 2.13 -12.75
C TRP A 303 -6.12 3.27 -12.02
N GLU A 304 -4.99 3.66 -12.60
CA GLU A 304 -4.10 4.71 -12.09
C GLU A 304 -3.90 5.79 -13.14
N THR A 305 -4.29 7.03 -12.86
CA THR A 305 -3.84 8.15 -13.69
C THR A 305 -2.48 8.62 -13.22
N CYS A 306 -1.52 8.66 -14.13
CA CYS A 306 -0.26 9.35 -13.92
C CYS A 306 -0.33 10.76 -14.52
N MET A 307 0.08 11.77 -13.75
CA MET A 307 0.02 13.18 -14.17
C MET A 307 1.31 13.93 -13.84
N THR A 308 1.68 14.89 -14.70
CA THR A 308 2.78 15.81 -14.43
C THR A 308 2.31 17.03 -13.64
N MET A 309 3.17 17.59 -12.80
CA MET A 309 2.88 18.86 -12.12
C MET A 309 2.98 20.07 -13.05
N ASN A 310 3.81 19.98 -14.09
CA ASN A 310 3.87 20.92 -15.21
C ASN A 310 3.44 20.18 -16.49
N THR A 311 4.13 20.37 -17.63
CA THR A 311 3.88 19.66 -18.89
C THR A 311 4.93 18.62 -19.25
N THR A 312 5.85 18.28 -18.32
CA THR A 312 7.02 17.42 -18.57
C THR A 312 7.19 16.38 -17.46
N TRP A 313 7.66 15.17 -17.81
CA TRP A 313 7.97 14.13 -16.84
C TRP A 313 9.35 14.36 -16.23
N GLY A 314 10.39 14.33 -17.08
CA GLY A 314 11.75 14.71 -16.70
C GLY A 314 11.91 16.22 -16.47
N TYR A 315 12.95 16.60 -15.72
CA TYR A 315 13.22 18.00 -15.41
C TYR A 315 13.50 18.84 -16.67
N SER A 316 12.85 20.01 -16.76
CA SER A 316 13.20 21.06 -17.72
C SER A 316 13.20 22.41 -17.04
N LYS A 317 14.26 23.19 -17.28
CA LYS A 317 14.33 24.58 -16.81
C LYS A 317 13.50 25.54 -17.65
N HIS A 318 12.92 25.09 -18.76
CA HIS A 318 12.13 25.90 -19.70
C HIS A 318 10.62 25.70 -19.56
N ASP A 319 10.19 24.67 -18.81
CA ASP A 319 8.77 24.45 -18.52
C ASP A 319 8.38 25.16 -17.23
N HIS A 320 7.62 26.25 -17.40
CA HIS A 320 7.08 27.05 -16.29
C HIS A 320 5.56 26.94 -16.17
N ASN A 321 4.93 26.04 -16.93
CA ASN A 321 3.48 25.86 -16.91
C ASN A 321 3.06 24.93 -15.77
N TRP A 322 3.31 25.38 -14.53
CA TRP A 322 3.00 24.66 -13.30
C TRP A 322 1.50 24.69 -13.00
N LYS A 323 0.92 23.53 -12.72
CA LYS A 323 -0.45 23.40 -12.21
C LYS A 323 -0.51 23.97 -10.79
N SER A 324 -1.62 24.63 -10.45
CA SER A 324 -1.87 25.13 -9.09
C SER A 324 -2.11 23.98 -8.11
N THR A 325 -1.89 24.23 -6.82
CA THR A 325 -2.26 23.30 -5.74
C THR A 325 -3.72 22.86 -5.83
N GLU A 326 -4.63 23.81 -6.11
CA GLU A 326 -6.05 23.55 -6.32
C GLU A 326 -6.28 22.54 -7.46
N THR A 327 -5.65 22.75 -8.63
CA THR A 327 -5.77 21.83 -9.78
C THR A 327 -5.31 20.42 -9.40
N LEU A 328 -4.20 20.32 -8.68
CA LEU A 328 -3.62 19.03 -8.27
C LEU A 328 -4.51 18.32 -7.25
N LEU A 329 -5.05 19.05 -6.27
CA LEU A 329 -5.96 18.51 -5.27
C LEU A 329 -7.29 18.06 -5.91
N HIS A 330 -7.86 18.89 -6.79
CA HIS A 330 -9.08 18.53 -7.53
C HIS A 330 -8.86 17.27 -8.38
N THR A 331 -7.68 17.11 -8.97
CA THR A 331 -7.33 15.90 -9.71
C THR A 331 -7.32 14.67 -8.80
N LEU A 332 -6.70 14.76 -7.62
CA LEU A 332 -6.69 13.67 -6.63
C LEU A 332 -8.12 13.27 -6.23
N ILE A 333 -8.94 14.26 -5.89
CA ILE A 333 -10.34 14.05 -5.51
C ILE A 333 -11.14 13.48 -6.68
N ASP A 334 -10.96 13.98 -7.91
CA ASP A 334 -11.66 13.48 -9.10
C ASP A 334 -11.32 12.00 -9.35
N ALA A 335 -10.04 11.63 -9.24
CA ALA A 335 -9.61 10.24 -9.37
C ALA A 335 -10.23 9.34 -8.28
N ALA A 336 -10.13 9.75 -7.02
CA ALA A 336 -10.72 9.02 -5.89
C ALA A 336 -12.25 8.86 -6.03
N SER A 337 -12.96 9.91 -6.45
CA SER A 337 -14.42 9.90 -6.66
C SER A 337 -14.88 8.96 -7.77
N LYS A 338 -13.95 8.50 -8.60
CA LYS A 338 -14.17 7.58 -9.73
C LYS A 338 -13.49 6.23 -9.51
N GLY A 339 -13.05 5.95 -8.28
CA GLY A 339 -12.49 4.66 -7.87
C GLY A 339 -11.08 4.39 -8.40
N GLY A 340 -10.31 5.42 -8.77
CA GLY A 340 -8.93 5.26 -9.24
C GLY A 340 -7.91 5.96 -8.38
N ASN A 341 -6.65 5.68 -8.70
CA ASN A 341 -5.49 6.27 -8.03
C ASN A 341 -4.90 7.42 -8.86
N LEU A 342 -4.29 8.39 -8.17
CA LEU A 342 -3.43 9.42 -8.76
C LEU A 342 -1.96 9.13 -8.44
N LEU A 343 -1.16 8.99 -9.48
CA LEU A 343 0.30 8.93 -9.41
C LEU A 343 0.90 10.26 -9.92
N LEU A 344 1.23 11.17 -9.01
CA LEU A 344 1.63 12.54 -9.36
C LEU A 344 3.15 12.66 -9.51
N ASN A 345 3.61 13.14 -10.66
CA ASN A 345 5.01 13.16 -11.04
C ASN A 345 5.78 14.41 -10.59
N VAL A 346 7.00 14.19 -10.11
CA VAL A 346 8.08 15.17 -10.01
C VAL A 346 9.23 14.82 -10.96
N GLY A 347 9.86 15.85 -11.53
CA GLY A 347 11.10 15.74 -12.30
C GLY A 347 12.26 16.38 -11.53
N PRO A 348 13.08 15.60 -10.80
CA PRO A 348 14.21 16.14 -10.05
C PRO A 348 15.32 16.66 -10.96
N MET A 349 16.06 17.65 -10.47
CA MET A 349 17.26 18.18 -11.11
C MET A 349 18.40 17.14 -11.10
N ALA A 350 19.48 17.42 -11.82
CA ALA A 350 20.62 16.52 -11.99
C ALA A 350 21.24 16.02 -10.68
N ASP A 351 21.14 16.80 -9.60
CA ASP A 351 21.64 16.46 -8.28
C ASP A 351 20.62 15.71 -7.40
N GLY A 352 19.43 15.44 -7.93
CA GLY A 352 18.31 14.85 -7.21
C GLY A 352 17.50 15.87 -6.42
N THR A 353 17.78 17.17 -6.47
CA THR A 353 16.93 18.17 -5.80
C THR A 353 15.62 18.34 -6.57
N ILE A 354 14.48 18.23 -5.88
CA ILE A 354 13.15 18.48 -6.46
C ILE A 354 12.91 20.00 -6.56
N PRO A 355 12.45 20.53 -7.71
CA PRO A 355 12.13 21.95 -7.86
C PRO A 355 11.14 22.45 -6.79
N GLN A 356 11.36 23.67 -6.27
CA GLN A 356 10.49 24.23 -5.22
C GLN A 356 9.03 24.40 -5.69
N GLN A 357 8.83 24.62 -6.99
CA GLN A 357 7.52 24.69 -7.64
C GLN A 357 6.76 23.36 -7.55
N SER A 358 7.45 22.23 -7.37
CA SER A 358 6.84 20.94 -7.05
C SER A 358 6.71 20.74 -5.54
N VAL A 359 7.72 21.12 -4.76
CA VAL A 359 7.71 20.92 -3.28
C VAL A 359 6.54 21.65 -2.62
N GLN A 360 6.26 22.89 -3.02
CA GLN A 360 5.25 23.71 -2.34
C GLN A 360 3.82 23.14 -2.50
N PRO A 361 3.31 22.87 -3.72
CA PRO A 361 1.97 22.28 -3.87
C PRO A 361 1.84 20.91 -3.23
N LEU A 362 2.89 20.08 -3.27
CA LEU A 362 2.88 18.76 -2.61
C LEU A 362 2.71 18.90 -1.09
N LYS A 363 3.38 19.85 -0.45
CA LYS A 363 3.21 20.12 0.99
C LYS A 363 1.84 20.67 1.32
N GLU A 364 1.29 21.55 0.49
CA GLU A 364 -0.06 22.11 0.70
C GLU A 364 -1.15 21.03 0.55
N VAL A 365 -1.04 20.15 -0.45
CA VAL A 365 -1.89 18.96 -0.58
C VAL A 365 -1.76 18.07 0.66
N GLY A 366 -0.54 17.83 1.12
CA GLY A 366 -0.29 17.04 2.34
C GLY A 366 -0.89 17.65 3.61
N GLN A 367 -0.84 18.97 3.76
CA GLN A 367 -1.50 19.69 4.86
C GLN A 367 -3.02 19.53 4.81
N TRP A 368 -3.61 19.60 3.61
CA TRP A 368 -5.04 19.36 3.43
C TRP A 368 -5.43 17.91 3.77
N LEU A 369 -4.62 16.94 3.32
CA LEU A 369 -4.83 15.50 3.58
C LEU A 369 -4.64 15.12 5.06
N ALA A 370 -3.82 15.85 5.82
CA ALA A 370 -3.67 15.61 7.25
C ALA A 370 -4.99 15.79 8.03
N THR A 371 -5.88 16.66 7.53
CA THR A 371 -7.22 16.88 8.10
C THR A 371 -8.27 16.06 7.35
N ASN A 372 -8.23 16.05 6.02
CA ASN A 372 -9.32 15.53 5.19
C ASN A 372 -9.04 14.14 4.58
N GLY A 373 -7.93 13.50 4.95
CA GLY A 373 -7.45 12.28 4.31
C GLY A 373 -8.42 11.10 4.38
N GLU A 374 -9.30 11.02 5.38
CA GLU A 374 -10.31 9.95 5.44
C GLU A 374 -11.37 10.03 4.33
N ALA A 375 -11.52 11.20 3.71
CA ALA A 375 -12.35 11.42 2.53
C ALA A 375 -11.64 11.09 1.21
N ILE A 376 -10.36 10.71 1.27
CA ILE A 376 -9.59 10.15 0.16
C ILE A 376 -9.34 8.68 0.44
N TYR A 377 -8.47 8.35 1.39
CA TYR A 377 -7.95 6.99 1.58
C TYR A 377 -9.03 5.96 1.93
N GLY A 378 -9.00 4.84 1.22
CA GLY A 378 -9.95 3.74 1.38
C GLY A 378 -11.38 4.12 0.96
N THR A 379 -11.55 5.12 0.09
CA THR A 379 -12.87 5.42 -0.48
C THR A 379 -13.06 4.73 -1.81
N THR A 380 -14.31 4.40 -2.12
CA THR A 380 -14.72 3.91 -3.44
C THR A 380 -15.27 5.05 -4.31
N ALA A 381 -15.54 4.71 -5.58
CA ALA A 381 -16.26 5.59 -6.49
C ALA A 381 -17.59 6.08 -5.90
N SER A 382 -18.01 7.28 -6.31
CA SER A 382 -19.29 7.86 -5.97
C SER A 382 -20.44 6.93 -6.37
N PRO A 383 -21.40 6.64 -5.47
CA PRO A 383 -22.57 5.85 -5.81
C PRO A 383 -23.60 6.63 -6.63
N ILE A 384 -23.37 7.92 -6.88
CA ILE A 384 -24.25 8.79 -7.66
C ILE A 384 -23.46 9.61 -8.70
N ALA A 385 -24.17 10.18 -9.68
CA ALA A 385 -23.58 11.06 -10.68
C ALA A 385 -22.85 12.25 -10.03
N ALA A 386 -21.75 12.68 -10.67
CA ALA A 386 -20.95 13.79 -10.18
C ALA A 386 -21.79 15.09 -10.14
N PRO A 387 -21.83 15.79 -8.99
CA PRO A 387 -22.51 17.07 -8.90
C PRO A 387 -21.74 18.18 -9.63
N GLU A 388 -22.43 19.24 -10.06
CA GLU A 388 -21.79 20.39 -10.71
C GLU A 388 -20.82 21.12 -9.77
N TRP A 389 -21.14 21.19 -8.47
CA TRP A 389 -20.37 21.93 -7.47
C TRP A 389 -19.08 21.24 -7.01
N GLY A 390 -18.84 19.99 -7.39
CA GLY A 390 -17.69 19.24 -6.88
C GLY A 390 -17.76 17.74 -7.07
N ARG A 391 -17.31 16.99 -6.07
CA ARG A 391 -17.19 15.52 -6.13
C ARG A 391 -17.63 14.82 -4.86
N ILE A 392 -17.91 13.54 -4.98
CA ILE A 392 -18.31 12.69 -3.87
C ILE A 392 -17.42 11.46 -3.82
N THR A 393 -16.86 11.16 -2.66
CA THR A 393 -16.23 9.86 -2.37
C THR A 393 -17.06 9.12 -1.33
N ALA A 394 -16.94 7.80 -1.28
CA ALA A 394 -17.79 6.98 -0.43
C ALA A 394 -17.00 5.93 0.36
N LYS A 395 -17.49 5.60 1.56
CA LYS A 395 -17.16 4.38 2.31
C LYS A 395 -18.47 3.62 2.56
N PRO A 396 -18.93 2.81 1.59
CA PRO A 396 -20.25 2.18 1.64
C PRO A 396 -20.41 1.20 2.81
N ASP A 397 -19.32 0.53 3.17
CA ASP A 397 -19.17 -0.33 4.35
C ASP A 397 -19.41 0.43 5.66
N GLN A 398 -19.09 1.72 5.70
CA GLN A 398 -19.30 2.60 6.86
C GLN A 398 -20.57 3.45 6.76
N GLY A 399 -21.29 3.39 5.63
CA GLY A 399 -22.42 4.25 5.35
C GLY A 399 -22.05 5.74 5.29
N VAL A 400 -20.87 6.07 4.78
CA VAL A 400 -20.37 7.45 4.74
C VAL A 400 -20.22 7.95 3.30
N LEU A 401 -20.67 9.18 3.07
CA LEU A 401 -20.34 9.97 1.87
C LEU A 401 -19.56 11.21 2.26
N TYR A 402 -18.58 11.60 1.45
CA TYR A 402 -17.83 12.84 1.60
C TYR A 402 -18.06 13.75 0.40
N LEU A 403 -18.55 14.95 0.65
CA LEU A 403 -18.84 15.97 -0.35
C LEU A 403 -17.66 16.92 -0.41
N HIS A 404 -16.94 16.89 -1.52
CA HIS A 404 -15.80 17.76 -1.82
C HIS A 404 -16.30 18.97 -2.60
N VAL A 405 -16.46 20.10 -1.91
CA VAL A 405 -17.05 21.32 -2.49
C VAL A 405 -15.96 22.13 -3.17
N PHE A 406 -15.92 22.09 -4.51
CA PHE A 406 -15.01 22.87 -5.34
C PHE A 406 -15.59 24.27 -5.55
N ASP A 407 -16.81 24.32 -6.06
CA ASP A 407 -17.52 25.56 -6.36
C ASP A 407 -18.50 25.86 -5.24
N TRP A 408 -18.21 26.92 -4.49
CA TRP A 408 -19.05 27.35 -3.38
C TRP A 408 -20.31 28.05 -3.90
N PRO A 409 -21.52 27.64 -3.50
CA PRO A 409 -22.76 28.26 -3.99
C PRO A 409 -22.90 29.71 -3.49
N GLU A 410 -23.25 30.64 -4.39
CA GLU A 410 -23.38 32.07 -4.07
C GLU A 410 -24.49 32.37 -3.05
N ASP A 411 -25.57 31.60 -3.08
CA ASP A 411 -26.69 31.70 -2.15
C ASP A 411 -26.47 30.91 -0.84
N GLY A 412 -25.31 30.27 -0.71
CA GLY A 412 -24.97 29.43 0.44
C GLY A 412 -25.72 28.10 0.50
N ARG A 413 -26.43 27.68 -0.56
CA ARG A 413 -27.22 26.44 -0.58
C ARG A 413 -26.56 25.37 -1.45
N LEU A 414 -26.06 24.30 -0.83
CA LEU A 414 -25.48 23.16 -1.56
C LEU A 414 -26.55 22.09 -1.82
N THR A 415 -27.00 21.98 -3.07
CA THR A 415 -28.05 21.01 -3.44
C THR A 415 -27.55 19.56 -3.35
N LEU A 416 -28.35 18.70 -2.71
CA LEU A 416 -28.10 17.26 -2.53
C LEU A 416 -28.89 16.40 -3.52
N GLU A 417 -28.87 16.78 -4.80
CA GLU A 417 -29.63 16.08 -5.83
C GLU A 417 -29.18 14.63 -5.99
N GLY A 418 -30.13 13.70 -6.10
CA GLY A 418 -29.85 12.27 -6.23
C GLY A 418 -29.39 11.58 -4.93
N LEU A 419 -29.15 12.31 -3.84
CA LEU A 419 -28.72 11.71 -2.57
C LEU A 419 -29.90 11.19 -1.74
N PRO A 420 -29.90 9.91 -1.34
CA PRO A 420 -30.95 9.37 -0.48
C PRO A 420 -31.11 10.12 0.85
N ASN A 421 -32.35 10.31 1.32
CA ASN A 421 -32.66 11.00 2.57
C ASN A 421 -32.01 10.37 3.81
N ARG A 422 -31.60 9.10 3.74
CA ARG A 422 -30.92 8.40 4.84
C ARG A 422 -29.56 9.03 5.19
N TYR A 423 -28.89 9.70 4.26
CA TYR A 423 -27.64 10.42 4.52
C TYR A 423 -27.93 11.80 5.10
N SER A 424 -28.02 11.97 6.43
CA SER A 424 -28.64 13.17 7.04
C SER A 424 -27.92 13.81 8.22
N GLU A 425 -26.67 13.44 8.49
CA GLU A 425 -25.84 14.08 9.52
C GLU A 425 -24.64 14.79 8.88
N PRO A 426 -24.84 15.96 8.24
CA PRO A 426 -23.77 16.69 7.58
C PRO A 426 -22.83 17.36 8.59
N MET A 427 -21.54 17.07 8.46
CA MET A 427 -20.49 17.62 9.32
C MET A 427 -19.28 18.02 8.48
N VAL A 428 -18.80 19.25 8.64
CA VAL A 428 -17.53 19.68 8.03
C VAL A 428 -16.42 18.89 8.69
N LEU A 429 -15.56 18.27 7.88
CA LEU A 429 -14.48 17.42 8.38
C LEU A 429 -13.41 18.24 9.11
N ASP A 430 -13.09 19.41 8.56
CA ASP A 430 -12.22 20.39 9.17
C ASP A 430 -12.96 21.12 10.31
N GLY A 431 -12.60 20.78 11.55
CA GLY A 431 -13.17 21.40 12.76
C GLY A 431 -14.50 20.82 13.25
N GLU A 432 -14.99 19.74 12.63
CA GLU A 432 -16.20 18.99 13.06
C GLU A 432 -17.45 19.87 13.23
N GLN A 433 -17.59 20.90 12.38
CA GLN A 433 -18.74 21.80 12.42
C GLN A 433 -19.99 21.11 11.85
N GLN A 434 -21.05 21.03 12.64
CA GLN A 434 -22.36 20.58 12.16
C GLN A 434 -22.93 21.56 11.11
N VAL A 435 -23.43 21.03 10.00
CA VAL A 435 -24.10 21.80 8.95
C VAL A 435 -25.61 21.62 9.07
N ALA A 436 -26.40 22.64 8.77
CA ALA A 436 -27.85 22.51 8.76
C ALA A 436 -28.35 21.95 7.43
N ILE A 437 -29.37 21.10 7.47
CA ILE A 437 -30.11 20.69 6.26
C ILE A 437 -31.24 21.68 6.05
N ASP A 438 -31.28 22.28 4.86
CA ASP A 438 -32.38 23.12 4.42
C ASP A 438 -33.37 22.29 3.57
N ASN A 439 -34.61 22.19 4.07
CA ASN A 439 -35.73 21.52 3.40
C ASN A 439 -36.78 22.51 2.86
N ASN A 440 -36.46 23.80 2.78
CA ASN A 440 -37.39 24.88 2.43
C ASN A 440 -37.59 25.05 0.90
N GLY A 441 -36.86 24.28 0.07
CA GLY A 441 -36.98 24.25 -1.39
C GLY A 441 -37.56 22.94 -1.92
N SER A 442 -37.76 22.85 -3.24
CA SER A 442 -38.19 21.60 -3.91
C SER A 442 -37.16 20.48 -3.83
N ASN A 443 -35.88 20.83 -3.68
CA ASN A 443 -34.77 19.91 -3.52
C ASN A 443 -34.11 20.09 -2.15
N ARG A 444 -33.70 18.96 -1.54
CA ARG A 444 -32.95 18.91 -0.29
C ARG A 444 -31.57 19.56 -0.46
N ALA A 445 -31.15 20.42 0.47
CA ALA A 445 -29.88 21.14 0.40
C ALA A 445 -29.19 21.25 1.77
N LEU A 446 -27.90 21.60 1.77
CA LEU A 446 -27.16 22.02 2.96
C LEU A 446 -27.07 23.54 3.01
N ASP A 447 -27.29 24.12 4.19
CA ASP A 447 -27.06 25.55 4.45
C ASP A 447 -25.60 25.76 4.86
N LEU A 448 -24.84 26.36 3.96
CA LEU A 448 -23.42 26.66 4.12
C LEU A 448 -23.17 28.09 4.64
N SER A 449 -24.21 28.87 4.96
CA SER A 449 -24.07 30.29 5.34
C SER A 449 -23.20 30.52 6.58
N GLN A 450 -23.13 29.53 7.47
CA GLN A 450 -22.31 29.56 8.69
C GLN A 450 -21.03 28.72 8.58
N VAL A 451 -20.82 28.02 7.46
CA VAL A 451 -19.65 27.15 7.28
C VAL A 451 -18.43 27.99 6.91
N LYS A 452 -17.34 27.82 7.65
CA LYS A 452 -16.06 28.41 7.27
C LYS A 452 -15.47 27.63 6.09
N LYS A 453 -15.39 28.28 4.93
CA LYS A 453 -14.77 27.71 3.72
C LYS A 453 -13.27 27.43 3.97
N ASN A 454 -12.81 26.26 3.56
CA ASN A 454 -11.40 25.94 3.39
C ASN A 454 -10.88 26.55 2.07
N ASP A 455 -9.69 27.14 2.09
CA ASP A 455 -9.12 27.88 0.95
C ASP A 455 -8.86 26.99 -0.29
N LEU A 456 -8.69 25.68 -0.10
CA LEU A 456 -8.57 24.72 -1.19
C LEU A 456 -9.91 24.04 -1.47
N VAL A 457 -10.32 23.10 -0.60
CA VAL A 457 -11.56 22.34 -0.75
C VAL A 457 -12.17 22.11 0.61
N THR A 458 -13.47 22.41 0.76
CA THR A 458 -14.21 22.08 1.98
C THR A 458 -14.83 20.70 1.84
N VAL A 459 -14.65 19.84 2.85
CA VAL A 459 -15.22 18.49 2.88
C VAL A 459 -16.35 18.42 3.89
N ILE A 460 -17.51 17.96 3.45
CA ILE A 460 -18.66 17.70 4.32
C ILE A 460 -18.94 16.19 4.31
N ARG A 461 -18.85 15.56 5.47
CA ARG A 461 -19.23 14.17 5.69
C ARG A 461 -20.74 14.06 5.89
N LEU A 462 -21.40 13.13 5.20
CA LEU A 462 -22.76 12.67 5.48
C LEU A 462 -22.73 11.24 6.02
N GLN A 463 -23.41 10.98 7.13
CA GLN A 463 -23.62 9.63 7.66
C GLN A 463 -25.01 9.10 7.26
N ASP A 464 -25.06 7.83 6.88
CA ASP A 464 -26.28 7.05 6.72
C ASP A 464 -26.92 6.75 8.08
N THR A 465 -28.08 7.34 8.33
CA THR A 465 -28.87 7.15 9.56
C THR A 465 -29.56 5.79 9.65
N GLN A 466 -29.69 5.06 8.55
CA GLN A 466 -30.25 3.69 8.55
C GLN A 466 -29.18 2.63 8.81
N GLN A 467 -27.92 2.95 8.56
CA GLN A 467 -26.75 2.14 8.91
C GLN A 467 -26.14 2.56 10.27
N THR A 468 -26.89 3.28 11.12
CA THR A 468 -26.43 3.72 12.44
C THR A 468 -26.20 2.56 13.41
N SER A 469 -25.05 1.91 13.28
CA SER A 469 -24.28 1.46 14.43
C SER A 469 -23.69 2.72 15.10
N THR A 470 -24.40 3.23 16.11
CA THR A 470 -23.92 4.07 17.22
C THR A 470 -22.50 4.65 17.08
N ARG A 471 -22.41 5.93 16.73
CA ARG A 471 -21.22 6.75 17.00
C ARG A 471 -21.65 8.00 17.77
N GLN A 472 -21.60 7.92 19.10
CA GLN A 472 -21.29 9.11 19.89
C GLN A 472 -19.87 9.53 19.52
N THR A 473 -19.69 10.82 19.28
CA THR A 473 -18.40 11.45 19.06
C THR A 473 -17.50 11.18 20.27
N ALA A 474 -16.49 10.32 20.10
CA ALA A 474 -15.44 10.12 21.08
C ALA A 474 -14.26 11.01 20.70
N ASP A 475 -13.80 11.83 21.65
CA ASP A 475 -12.59 12.65 21.51
C ASP A 475 -11.45 11.83 20.91
N LYS A 476 -10.82 12.40 19.89
CA LYS A 476 -9.59 11.87 19.28
C LYS A 476 -8.54 11.68 20.40
N PRO A 477 -7.97 10.47 20.60
CA PRO A 477 -6.90 10.30 21.58
C PRO A 477 -5.72 11.22 21.24
N PRO A 478 -4.97 11.72 22.25
CA PRO A 478 -3.78 12.53 22.00
C PRO A 478 -2.82 11.80 21.06
N ALA A 479 -2.22 12.54 20.12
CA ALA A 479 -1.24 12.00 19.17
C ALA A 479 -0.04 11.37 19.90
N GLU A 480 0.29 10.12 19.54
CA GLU A 480 1.46 9.39 20.02
C GLU A 480 2.76 10.11 19.62
N THR A 481 3.52 10.57 20.60
CA THR A 481 4.76 11.34 20.38
C THR A 481 5.99 10.46 20.18
N ASN A 482 5.93 9.19 20.58
CA ASN A 482 6.97 8.20 20.36
C ASN A 482 6.73 7.46 19.03
N LYS A 483 7.47 7.89 17.99
CA LYS A 483 7.41 7.37 16.61
C LYS A 483 7.59 5.86 16.44
N ARG A 484 7.93 5.11 17.51
CA ARG A 484 8.10 3.65 17.50
C ARG A 484 6.88 2.88 18.02
N LEU A 485 5.96 3.56 18.71
CA LEU A 485 4.80 2.97 19.36
C LEU A 485 3.53 3.44 18.66
N HIS A 486 3.56 3.37 17.33
CA HIS A 486 2.48 3.67 16.40
C HIS A 486 1.08 3.49 16.98
N SER A 487 0.40 4.59 17.32
CA SER A 487 -1.05 4.58 17.55
C SER A 487 -1.85 4.67 16.25
N ASP A 488 -1.16 4.70 15.11
CA ASP A 488 -1.70 4.99 13.77
C ASP A 488 -2.08 3.75 12.96
N GLY A 489 -1.80 2.54 13.48
CA GLY A 489 -2.19 1.33 12.80
C GLY A 489 -1.40 1.01 11.54
N SER A 490 -0.10 0.81 11.67
CA SER A 490 0.77 0.47 10.52
C SER A 490 1.43 -0.91 10.62
N ALA A 491 1.08 -1.71 11.63
CA ALA A 491 1.57 -3.08 11.80
C ALA A 491 0.42 -4.02 12.22
N TRP A 492 -0.47 -4.33 11.27
CA TRP A 492 -1.61 -5.22 11.50
C TRP A 492 -1.37 -6.61 10.91
N GLY A 493 -1.99 -7.60 11.52
CA GLY A 493 -2.15 -8.91 10.90
C GLY A 493 -2.88 -9.83 11.85
N TYR A 494 -4.18 -9.97 11.65
CA TYR A 494 -4.87 -11.20 12.05
C TYR A 494 -4.30 -12.31 11.17
N LYS A 495 -3.61 -13.27 11.78
CA LYS A 495 -3.13 -14.46 11.06
C LYS A 495 -4.05 -15.60 11.44
N HIS A 496 -4.90 -15.94 10.49
CA HIS A 496 -5.81 -17.07 10.55
C HIS A 496 -5.14 -18.27 9.89
N HIS A 497 -5.15 -19.42 10.55
CA HIS A 497 -4.78 -20.68 9.92
C HIS A 497 -6.01 -21.30 9.22
N GLU A 498 -5.93 -21.44 7.89
CA GLU A 498 -7.00 -21.97 7.01
C GLU A 498 -7.28 -23.48 7.16
N ASP A 499 -6.69 -24.14 8.15
CA ASP A 499 -6.86 -25.58 8.33
C ASP A 499 -8.25 -25.88 8.94
N ASN A 500 -9.08 -26.54 8.13
CA ASN A 500 -10.46 -26.94 8.45
C ASN A 500 -10.53 -28.34 9.08
N ASP A 501 -9.41 -28.98 9.44
CA ASP A 501 -9.45 -30.28 10.12
C ASP A 501 -10.11 -30.15 11.51
N SER A 502 -11.36 -30.59 11.58
CA SER A 502 -12.36 -30.18 12.57
C SER A 502 -12.23 -30.86 13.94
N LYS A 503 -11.01 -31.16 14.41
CA LYS A 503 -10.79 -31.93 15.65
C LYS A 503 -9.77 -31.35 16.63
N LEU A 504 -8.89 -30.44 16.20
CA LEU A 504 -7.94 -29.81 17.10
C LEU A 504 -8.56 -28.55 17.74
N PRO A 505 -8.27 -28.28 19.02
CA PRO A 505 -8.73 -27.06 19.67
C PRO A 505 -8.11 -25.82 19.03
N ARG A 506 -8.87 -24.72 18.97
CA ARG A 506 -8.43 -23.42 18.43
C ARG A 506 -8.00 -22.48 19.55
N VAL A 507 -6.88 -21.80 19.33
CA VAL A 507 -6.26 -20.88 20.29
C VAL A 507 -6.06 -19.53 19.62
N LEU A 508 -6.52 -18.45 20.26
CA LEU A 508 -6.21 -17.09 19.84
C LEU A 508 -5.15 -16.49 20.75
N LEU A 509 -4.06 -15.98 20.16
CA LEU A 509 -3.08 -15.14 20.86
C LEU A 509 -3.34 -13.66 20.53
N ILE A 510 -3.64 -12.84 21.54
CA ILE A 510 -3.84 -11.40 21.41
C ILE A 510 -2.70 -10.65 22.11
N GLY A 511 -2.06 -9.72 21.43
CA GLY A 511 -1.00 -8.95 22.06
C GLY A 511 -0.44 -7.83 21.20
N ASP A 512 0.60 -7.19 21.70
CA ASP A 512 1.31 -6.09 21.05
C ASP A 512 2.58 -6.57 20.33
N SER A 513 3.56 -5.68 20.13
CA SER A 513 4.82 -6.02 19.48
C SER A 513 5.62 -7.13 20.18
N ILE A 514 5.36 -7.44 21.47
CA ILE A 514 5.99 -8.59 22.15
C ILE A 514 5.48 -9.91 21.59
N LEU A 515 4.21 -10.00 21.19
CA LEU A 515 3.63 -11.19 20.57
C LEU A 515 4.35 -11.57 19.29
N ASN A 516 4.79 -10.59 18.48
CA ASN A 516 5.58 -10.84 17.27
C ASN A 516 6.85 -11.65 17.56
N GLY A 517 7.45 -11.50 18.73
CA GLY A 517 8.69 -12.18 19.07
C GLY A 517 8.53 -13.65 19.45
N TYR A 518 7.38 -14.06 20.02
CA TYR A 518 7.18 -15.43 20.50
C TYR A 518 6.10 -16.23 19.76
N ARG A 519 5.23 -15.60 18.94
CA ARG A 519 4.12 -16.29 18.27
C ARG A 519 4.54 -17.49 17.43
N SER A 520 5.62 -17.36 16.65
CA SER A 520 6.10 -18.44 15.77
C SER A 520 6.61 -19.64 16.57
N HIS A 521 7.14 -19.40 17.77
CA HIS A 521 7.53 -20.47 18.69
C HIS A 521 6.30 -21.19 19.24
N VAL A 522 5.24 -20.46 19.61
CA VAL A 522 3.99 -21.06 20.10
C VAL A 522 3.30 -21.89 19.03
N ILE A 523 3.15 -21.35 17.82
CA ILE A 523 2.56 -22.05 16.66
C ILE A 523 3.31 -23.38 16.43
N LYS A 524 4.64 -23.33 16.40
CA LYS A 524 5.47 -24.52 16.19
C LYS A 524 5.37 -25.54 17.32
N GLU A 525 5.39 -25.10 18.57
CA GLU A 525 5.37 -26.01 19.72
C GLU A 525 4.00 -26.65 19.97
N LEU A 526 2.93 -26.09 19.41
CA LEU A 526 1.57 -26.62 19.47
C LEU A 526 1.12 -27.28 18.15
N GLU A 527 2.02 -27.40 17.17
CA GLU A 527 1.75 -28.06 15.89
C GLU A 527 1.27 -29.50 16.13
N GLY A 528 0.10 -29.85 15.59
CA GLY A 528 -0.56 -31.14 15.81
C GLY A 528 -1.30 -31.29 17.15
N GLU A 529 -1.22 -30.29 18.05
CA GLU A 529 -1.97 -30.25 19.32
C GLU A 529 -3.10 -29.21 19.32
N ALA A 530 -2.90 -28.06 18.66
CA ALA A 530 -3.88 -26.98 18.56
C ALA A 530 -3.66 -26.13 17.30
N ILE A 531 -4.73 -25.50 16.80
CA ILE A 531 -4.65 -24.47 15.75
C ILE A 531 -4.47 -23.12 16.45
N VAL A 532 -3.43 -22.36 16.07
CA VAL A 532 -3.06 -21.12 16.77
C VAL A 532 -3.20 -19.92 15.83
N ASP A 533 -4.23 -19.12 16.05
CA ASP A 533 -4.44 -17.83 15.41
C ASP A 533 -3.79 -16.72 16.23
N THR A 534 -3.42 -15.62 15.57
CA THR A 534 -2.77 -14.49 16.26
C THR A 534 -3.37 -13.16 15.84
N TRP A 535 -3.65 -12.31 16.81
CA TRP A 535 -4.02 -10.91 16.61
C TRP A 535 -3.01 -9.98 17.30
N VAL A 536 -2.10 -9.42 16.49
CA VAL A 536 -1.17 -8.39 16.95
C VAL A 536 -1.82 -7.02 16.71
N ASN A 537 -2.00 -6.23 17.77
CA ASN A 537 -2.65 -4.93 17.70
C ASN A 537 -1.83 -3.84 18.43
N PRO A 538 -1.85 -2.58 17.94
CA PRO A 538 -1.11 -1.47 18.53
C PRO A 538 -1.95 -0.64 19.51
N HIS A 539 -3.20 -1.04 19.79
CA HIS A 539 -4.08 -0.26 20.62
C HIS A 539 -3.71 -0.39 22.10
N PHE A 540 -3.94 0.70 22.83
CA PHE A 540 -3.90 0.67 24.29
C PHE A 540 -5.30 0.39 24.83
N GLN A 541 -5.36 0.06 26.12
CA GLN A 541 -6.62 -0.24 26.77
C GLN A 541 -7.59 0.94 26.73
N SER A 542 -8.72 0.74 26.05
CA SER A 542 -9.72 1.78 25.79
C SER A 542 -11.06 1.13 25.44
N GLU A 543 -12.13 1.92 25.49
CA GLU A 543 -13.47 1.45 25.06
C GLU A 543 -13.46 1.08 23.57
N GLN A 544 -12.74 1.85 22.76
CA GLN A 544 -12.57 1.57 21.34
C GLN A 544 -11.85 0.24 21.12
N PHE A 545 -10.78 -0.05 21.87
CA PHE A 545 -10.13 -1.35 21.80
C PHE A 545 -11.10 -2.48 22.16
N ASN A 546 -11.89 -2.33 23.22
CA ASN A 546 -12.88 -3.34 23.60
C ASN A 546 -13.96 -3.55 22.53
N LYS A 547 -14.35 -2.49 21.82
CA LYS A 547 -15.26 -2.60 20.66
C LYS A 547 -14.62 -3.41 19.52
N LEU A 548 -13.41 -3.05 19.10
CA LEU A 548 -12.67 -3.75 18.03
C LEU A 548 -12.40 -5.21 18.38
N LEU A 549 -12.04 -5.49 19.64
CA LEU A 549 -11.91 -6.84 20.16
C LEU A 549 -13.21 -7.61 20.01
N GLY A 550 -14.34 -6.99 20.31
CA GLY A 550 -15.65 -7.60 20.16
C GLY A 550 -16.01 -7.94 18.72
N GLU A 551 -15.59 -7.11 17.76
CA GLU A 551 -15.75 -7.35 16.31
C GLU A 551 -14.83 -8.48 15.83
N GLN A 552 -13.56 -8.46 16.26
CA GLN A 552 -12.58 -9.47 15.88
C GLN A 552 -12.96 -10.87 16.39
N LEU A 553 -13.48 -10.96 17.61
CA LEU A 553 -13.93 -12.21 18.21
C LEU A 553 -15.24 -12.76 17.62
N GLN A 554 -15.89 -12.07 16.66
CA GLN A 554 -17.05 -12.63 15.95
C GLN A 554 -16.67 -13.50 14.76
N GLN A 555 -15.41 -13.45 14.32
CA GLN A 555 -14.99 -14.09 13.08
C GLN A 555 -14.85 -15.62 13.24
N ASP A 556 -14.45 -16.08 14.43
CA ASP A 556 -14.13 -17.48 14.71
C ASP A 556 -14.53 -17.89 16.12
N THR A 557 -14.48 -19.19 16.42
CA THR A 557 -14.67 -19.73 17.78
C THR A 557 -13.37 -20.30 18.32
N TYR A 558 -13.11 -20.06 19.61
CA TYR A 558 -11.85 -20.40 20.25
C TYR A 558 -12.06 -21.20 21.53
N ASP A 559 -11.22 -22.22 21.74
CA ASP A 559 -11.16 -22.98 22.99
C ASP A 559 -10.31 -22.27 24.04
N VAL A 560 -9.31 -21.50 23.61
CA VAL A 560 -8.45 -20.71 24.50
C VAL A 560 -8.18 -19.34 23.90
N VAL A 561 -8.34 -18.29 24.71
CA VAL A 561 -7.90 -16.93 24.37
C VAL A 561 -6.78 -16.55 25.34
N HIS A 562 -5.56 -16.48 24.83
CA HIS A 562 -4.40 -15.94 25.56
C HIS A 562 -4.21 -14.49 25.14
N PHE A 563 -4.25 -13.56 26.09
CA PHE A 563 -4.23 -12.13 25.77
C PHE A 563 -3.29 -11.35 26.67
N ASN A 564 -2.63 -10.36 26.10
CA ASN A 564 -1.85 -9.35 26.81
C ASN A 564 -2.32 -7.95 26.41
N ILE A 565 -2.37 -7.06 27.41
CA ILE A 565 -2.48 -5.63 27.20
C ILE A 565 -1.20 -5.02 27.76
N GLY A 566 -0.43 -4.30 26.96
CA GLY A 566 0.17 -3.09 27.50
C GLY A 566 1.68 -2.96 27.47
N LEU A 567 2.25 -2.88 26.28
CA LEU A 567 3.32 -1.92 26.05
C LEU A 567 2.82 -0.60 25.47
N HIS A 568 1.67 -0.54 24.79
CA HIS A 568 1.19 0.70 24.15
C HIS A 568 0.47 1.68 25.10
N GLY A 569 0.16 1.28 26.35
CA GLY A 569 -0.51 2.12 27.35
C GLY A 569 0.42 2.86 28.32
N TRP A 570 1.73 2.84 28.09
CA TRP A 570 2.76 3.29 29.03
C TRP A 570 2.85 4.82 29.24
N GLN A 571 2.26 5.62 28.35
CA GLN A 571 2.38 7.07 28.44
C GLN A 571 1.52 7.65 29.55
N GLU A 572 2.10 8.54 30.35
CA GLU A 572 1.38 9.28 31.38
C GLU A 572 0.18 10.01 30.78
N GLY A 573 -0.99 9.89 31.42
CA GLY A 573 -2.23 10.52 30.98
C GLY A 573 -2.97 9.83 29.83
N ARG A 574 -2.38 8.80 29.20
CA ARG A 574 -3.03 8.08 28.08
C ARG A 574 -4.25 7.27 28.51
N ILE A 575 -4.17 6.66 29.69
CA ILE A 575 -5.32 6.04 30.36
C ILE A 575 -5.72 6.96 31.50
N LYS A 576 -6.94 7.48 31.45
CA LYS A 576 -7.44 8.42 32.45
C LYS A 576 -7.37 7.76 33.85
N PRO A 577 -6.90 8.49 34.89
CA PRO A 577 -6.88 7.95 36.24
C PRO A 577 -8.25 7.37 36.64
N GLY A 578 -8.24 6.15 37.20
CA GLY A 578 -9.47 5.45 37.61
C GLY A 578 -10.19 4.66 36.50
N THR A 579 -9.80 4.78 35.23
CA THR A 579 -10.48 4.03 34.14
C THR A 579 -9.83 2.70 33.78
N PHE A 580 -8.56 2.49 34.15
CA PHE A 580 -7.81 1.27 33.77
C PHE A 580 -8.52 -0.02 34.17
N LYS A 581 -8.93 -0.15 35.45
CA LYS A 581 -9.63 -1.35 35.94
C LYS A 581 -11.00 -1.54 35.26
N PRO A 582 -11.90 -0.54 35.21
CA PRO A 582 -13.15 -0.66 34.45
C PRO A 582 -12.95 -1.11 33.01
N LEU A 583 -11.97 -0.54 32.30
CA LEU A 583 -11.69 -0.90 30.92
C LEU A 583 -11.16 -2.33 30.82
N THR A 584 -10.25 -2.72 31.70
CA THR A 584 -9.69 -4.09 31.73
C THR A 584 -10.78 -5.12 32.03
N LYS A 585 -11.70 -4.80 32.95
CA LYS A 585 -12.86 -5.62 33.25
C LYS A 585 -13.78 -5.75 32.03
N ALA A 586 -14.12 -4.63 31.39
CA ALA A 586 -14.95 -4.62 30.19
C ALA A 586 -14.33 -5.41 29.03
N MET A 587 -12.99 -5.45 28.91
CA MET A 587 -12.33 -6.29 27.92
C MET A 587 -12.58 -7.77 28.18
N VAL A 588 -12.39 -8.23 29.42
CA VAL A 588 -12.64 -9.63 29.78
C VAL A 588 -14.11 -9.97 29.58
N GLU A 589 -15.03 -9.06 29.94
CA GLU A 589 -16.47 -9.21 29.69
C GLU A 589 -16.78 -9.32 28.19
N VAL A 590 -16.11 -8.55 27.34
CA VAL A 590 -16.24 -8.68 25.87
C VAL A 590 -15.77 -10.05 25.40
N ILE A 591 -14.61 -10.52 25.87
CA ILE A 591 -14.10 -11.85 25.49
C ILE A 591 -15.09 -12.93 25.92
N GLN A 592 -15.55 -12.90 27.17
CA GLN A 592 -16.53 -13.86 27.70
C GLN A 592 -17.88 -13.79 26.97
N ALA A 593 -18.31 -12.60 26.55
CA ALA A 593 -19.57 -12.44 25.82
C ALA A 593 -19.49 -12.97 24.39
N LYS A 594 -18.34 -12.83 23.72
CA LYS A 594 -18.15 -13.26 22.32
C LYS A 594 -17.65 -14.70 22.21
N GLN A 595 -16.92 -15.18 23.21
CA GLN A 595 -16.31 -16.50 23.28
C GLN A 595 -16.68 -17.17 24.63
N PRO A 596 -17.96 -17.49 24.86
CA PRO A 596 -18.44 -17.95 26.17
C PRO A 596 -17.83 -19.28 26.64
N ASP A 597 -17.38 -20.11 25.70
CA ASP A 597 -16.78 -21.42 25.99
C ASP A 597 -15.25 -21.38 26.10
N ALA A 598 -14.62 -20.26 25.70
CA ALA A 598 -13.17 -20.14 25.70
C ALA A 598 -12.61 -20.09 27.13
N LYS A 599 -11.47 -20.76 27.35
CA LYS A 599 -10.64 -20.55 28.54
C LYS A 599 -9.77 -19.32 28.33
N LEU A 600 -9.88 -18.37 29.23
CA LEU A 600 -9.13 -17.12 29.18
C LEU A 600 -7.81 -17.26 29.95
N ILE A 601 -6.72 -16.73 29.41
CA ILE A 601 -5.44 -16.61 30.10
C ILE A 601 -4.89 -15.22 29.84
N TRP A 602 -4.66 -14.43 30.88
CA TRP A 602 -4.05 -13.12 30.74
C TRP A 602 -2.54 -13.22 30.96
N ALA A 603 -1.75 -12.54 30.12
CA ALA A 603 -0.32 -12.32 30.38
C ALA A 603 -0.07 -10.87 30.81
N SER A 604 0.76 -10.70 31.84
CA SER A 604 1.23 -9.37 32.26
C SER A 604 2.16 -8.74 31.22
N SER A 605 2.26 -7.42 31.17
CA SER A 605 3.26 -6.74 30.33
C SER A 605 4.68 -7.04 30.78
N THR A 606 5.63 -7.12 29.84
CA THR A 606 7.06 -7.33 30.15
C THR A 606 7.70 -6.07 30.73
N PRO A 607 8.85 -6.18 31.43
CA PRO A 607 9.63 -5.02 31.85
C PRO A 607 10.15 -4.21 30.66
N VAL A 608 10.44 -2.93 30.89
CA VAL A 608 11.05 -2.04 29.88
C VAL A 608 12.45 -1.64 30.32
N THR A 609 13.41 -1.63 29.40
CA THR A 609 14.80 -1.30 29.70
C THR A 609 15.13 0.10 29.23
N VAL A 610 16.13 0.74 29.82
CA VAL A 610 16.61 2.04 29.32
C VAL A 610 17.19 1.84 27.92
N LYS A 611 16.80 2.68 26.97
CA LYS A 611 17.29 2.61 25.58
C LYS A 611 18.83 2.68 25.55
N GLY A 612 19.47 1.69 24.93
CA GLY A 612 20.92 1.56 24.87
C GLY A 612 21.59 1.06 26.15
N LYS A 613 20.82 0.75 27.21
CA LYS A 613 21.29 0.17 28.49
C LYS A 613 20.38 -0.99 28.91
N PRO A 614 20.40 -2.13 28.17
CA PRO A 614 19.48 -3.25 28.37
C PRO A 614 19.50 -3.83 29.79
N GLU A 615 20.59 -3.65 30.53
CA GLU A 615 20.74 -4.13 31.90
C GLU A 615 20.04 -3.27 32.97
N GLN A 616 19.44 -2.14 32.57
CA GLN A 616 18.79 -1.19 33.49
C GLN A 616 17.31 -1.07 33.16
N LEU A 617 16.45 -1.22 34.16
CA LEU A 617 15.03 -0.92 34.01
C LEU A 617 14.82 0.58 33.86
N ASP A 618 13.91 0.96 32.97
CA ASP A 618 13.45 2.33 32.86
C ASP A 618 12.59 2.67 34.09
N PRO A 619 13.03 3.57 34.99
CA PRO A 619 12.37 3.77 36.28
C PRO A 619 11.00 4.43 36.15
N GLU A 620 10.80 5.28 35.14
CA GLU A 620 9.53 5.97 34.91
C GLU A 620 8.52 5.00 34.29
N ILE A 621 8.90 4.33 33.20
CA ILE A 621 8.00 3.42 32.49
C ILE A 621 7.64 2.21 33.35
N ASN A 622 8.59 1.61 34.06
CA ASN A 622 8.31 0.43 34.86
C ASN A 622 7.41 0.74 36.06
N SER A 623 7.45 1.95 36.62
CA SER A 623 6.53 2.32 37.71
C SER A 623 5.07 2.20 37.28
N VAL A 624 4.76 2.63 36.05
CA VAL A 624 3.43 2.55 35.45
C VAL A 624 3.10 1.11 35.05
N ILE A 625 4.03 0.38 34.42
CA ILE A 625 3.82 -1.02 34.04
C ILE A 625 3.51 -1.89 35.26
N VAL A 626 4.25 -1.71 36.35
CA VAL A 626 4.04 -2.45 37.60
C VAL A 626 2.65 -2.15 38.15
N GLU A 627 2.24 -0.87 38.17
CA GLU A 627 0.92 -0.49 38.68
C GLU A 627 -0.22 -0.99 37.77
N HIS A 628 -0.08 -0.89 36.46
CA HIS A 628 -1.04 -1.45 35.50
C HIS A 628 -1.14 -2.98 35.61
N ASN A 629 0.00 -3.68 35.69
CA ASN A 629 0.00 -5.13 35.89
C ASN A 629 -0.68 -5.52 37.22
N ARG A 630 -0.43 -4.77 38.29
CA ARG A 630 -1.09 -4.98 39.59
C ARG A 630 -2.61 -4.79 39.49
N MET A 631 -3.06 -3.70 38.87
CA MET A 631 -4.48 -3.42 38.67
C MET A 631 -5.17 -4.44 37.76
N ALA A 632 -4.50 -4.88 36.69
CA ALA A 632 -5.02 -5.91 35.81
C ALA A 632 -5.10 -7.26 36.53
N ALA A 633 -4.08 -7.62 37.32
CA ALA A 633 -4.08 -8.84 38.12
C ALA A 633 -5.25 -8.88 39.13
N GLU A 634 -5.61 -7.75 39.74
CA GLU A 634 -6.81 -7.68 40.59
C GLU A 634 -8.10 -7.95 39.81
N VAL A 635 -8.23 -7.41 38.60
CA VAL A 635 -9.40 -7.70 37.73
C VAL A 635 -9.40 -9.17 37.32
N MET A 636 -8.23 -9.74 36.99
CA MET A 636 -8.12 -11.15 36.63
C MET A 636 -8.49 -12.07 37.82
N ASP A 637 -8.09 -11.72 39.05
CA ASP A 637 -8.50 -12.45 40.25
C ASP A 637 -10.01 -12.36 40.48
N GLU A 638 -10.59 -11.15 40.39
CA GLU A 638 -12.04 -10.92 40.47
C GLU A 638 -12.82 -11.75 39.45
N MET A 639 -12.30 -11.85 38.22
CA MET A 639 -12.94 -12.53 37.09
C MET A 639 -12.47 -13.98 36.90
N GLN A 640 -11.67 -14.51 37.83
CA GLN A 640 -11.15 -15.88 37.82
C GLN A 640 -10.36 -16.25 36.55
N VAL A 641 -9.61 -15.30 35.99
CA VAL A 641 -8.75 -15.49 34.82
C VAL A 641 -7.31 -15.79 35.29
N PRO A 642 -6.72 -16.95 34.93
CA PRO A 642 -5.33 -17.27 35.23
C PRO A 642 -4.33 -16.25 34.65
N VAL A 643 -3.23 -16.03 35.39
CA VAL A 643 -2.18 -15.07 35.04
C VAL A 643 -0.89 -15.76 34.61
N ASN A 644 -0.39 -15.40 33.44
CA ASN A 644 0.97 -15.63 32.97
C ASN A 644 1.85 -14.41 33.31
N ASP A 645 2.66 -14.53 34.36
CA ASP A 645 3.54 -13.45 34.84
C ASP A 645 4.80 -13.29 33.96
N PHE A 646 4.63 -12.72 32.76
CA PHE A 646 5.75 -12.37 31.90
C PHE A 646 6.66 -11.31 32.52
N TYR A 647 6.12 -10.42 33.37
CA TYR A 647 6.93 -9.41 34.05
C TYR A 647 7.97 -10.08 34.95
N GLY A 648 7.52 -10.93 35.87
CA GLY A 648 8.37 -11.66 36.80
C GLY A 648 9.32 -12.63 36.11
N LEU A 649 8.92 -13.20 34.96
CA LEU A 649 9.79 -14.06 34.16
C LEU A 649 11.01 -13.33 33.60
N LEU A 650 10.85 -12.08 33.17
CA LEU A 650 11.89 -11.33 32.46
C LEU A 650 12.60 -10.27 33.30
N VAL A 651 12.02 -9.79 34.41
CA VAL A 651 12.64 -8.75 35.25
C VAL A 651 13.98 -9.18 35.86
N LYS A 652 14.19 -10.49 35.99
CA LYS A 652 15.45 -11.09 36.46
C LYS A 652 16.40 -11.50 35.33
N ARG A 653 16.06 -11.18 34.08
CA ARG A 653 16.75 -11.62 32.86
C ARG A 653 17.00 -10.46 31.89
N LEU A 654 17.35 -9.29 32.42
CA LEU A 654 17.53 -8.06 31.64
C LEU A 654 18.66 -8.18 30.61
N GLU A 655 19.61 -9.10 30.82
CA GLU A 655 20.64 -9.45 29.84
C GLU A 655 20.08 -9.95 28.51
N LEU A 656 18.82 -10.39 28.49
CA LEU A 656 18.12 -10.84 27.28
C LEU A 656 17.37 -9.72 26.57
N ALA A 657 17.43 -8.47 27.04
CA ALA A 657 16.81 -7.34 26.35
C ALA A 657 17.57 -6.96 25.08
N ARG A 658 16.87 -6.47 24.06
CA ARG A 658 17.46 -6.09 22.76
C ARG A 658 18.23 -4.76 22.81
N GLY A 659 18.03 -3.97 23.86
CA GLY A 659 18.61 -2.64 24.02
C GLY A 659 17.87 -1.53 23.25
N ASP A 660 16.75 -1.86 22.60
CA ASP A 660 15.90 -0.91 21.88
C ASP A 660 14.76 -0.32 22.73
N GLN A 661 14.82 -0.54 24.06
CA GLN A 661 13.88 -0.16 25.13
C GLN A 661 12.81 -1.21 25.42
N PHE A 662 12.11 -1.71 24.39
CA PHE A 662 10.88 -2.51 24.56
C PHE A 662 11.05 -3.99 24.25
N HIS A 663 11.93 -4.37 23.32
CA HIS A 663 11.97 -5.72 22.78
C HIS A 663 13.06 -6.58 23.41
N TRP A 664 12.89 -7.88 23.21
CA TRP A 664 13.73 -8.91 23.78
C TRP A 664 14.50 -9.65 22.69
N GLN A 665 15.51 -10.41 23.09
CA GLN A 665 16.25 -11.30 22.21
C GLN A 665 15.57 -12.68 22.14
N GLY A 666 15.96 -13.49 21.15
CA GLY A 666 15.40 -14.83 20.92
C GLY A 666 15.26 -15.72 22.17
N PRO A 667 16.26 -15.81 23.08
CA PRO A 667 16.15 -16.63 24.28
C PRO A 667 15.03 -16.19 25.25
N ALA A 668 14.78 -14.89 25.37
CA ALA A 668 13.68 -14.37 26.18
C ALA A 668 12.33 -14.67 25.52
N TYR A 669 12.21 -14.47 24.21
CA TYR A 669 10.98 -14.83 23.48
C TYR A 669 10.69 -16.33 23.52
N LYS A 670 11.71 -17.19 23.45
CA LYS A 670 11.56 -18.64 23.68
C LYS A 670 11.04 -18.94 25.09
N THR A 671 11.50 -18.20 26.11
CA THR A 671 11.00 -18.34 27.49
C THR A 671 9.52 -17.96 27.59
N LEU A 672 9.13 -16.84 26.99
CA LEU A 672 7.72 -16.41 26.94
C LEU A 672 6.86 -17.44 26.20
N GLY A 673 7.29 -17.87 25.01
CA GLY A 673 6.59 -18.87 24.22
C GLY A 673 6.40 -20.19 24.96
N ASN A 674 7.45 -20.69 25.64
CA ASN A 674 7.34 -21.90 26.47
C ASN A 674 6.31 -21.76 27.61
N GLN A 675 6.29 -20.60 28.29
CA GLN A 675 5.30 -20.34 29.32
C GLN A 675 3.88 -20.30 28.74
N THR A 676 3.70 -19.66 27.58
CA THR A 676 2.43 -19.61 26.86
C THR A 676 1.95 -21.00 26.47
N CYS A 677 2.79 -21.83 25.85
CA CYS A 677 2.44 -23.21 25.50
C CYS A 677 2.05 -24.05 26.73
N LYS A 678 2.78 -23.90 27.84
CA LYS A 678 2.45 -24.60 29.10
C LYS A 678 1.07 -24.19 29.62
N ALA A 679 0.75 -22.90 29.59
CA ALA A 679 -0.55 -22.40 30.06
C ALA A 679 -1.69 -22.87 29.15
N ILE A 680 -1.51 -22.81 27.83
CA ILE A 680 -2.48 -23.30 26.84
C ILE A 680 -2.75 -24.80 27.03
N ARG A 681 -1.70 -25.62 27.10
CA ARG A 681 -1.84 -27.07 27.35
C ARG A 681 -2.57 -27.36 28.66
N SER A 682 -2.30 -26.58 29.70
CA SER A 682 -3.01 -26.71 30.97
C SER A 682 -4.49 -26.34 30.88
N ALA A 683 -4.86 -25.37 30.04
CA ALA A 683 -6.24 -24.96 29.82
C ALA A 683 -7.01 -25.96 28.93
N LEU A 684 -6.32 -26.60 27.98
CA LEU A 684 -6.88 -27.62 27.08
C LEU A 684 -6.97 -29.01 27.72
N ALA A 685 -6.22 -29.28 28.79
CA ALA A 685 -6.30 -30.55 29.50
C ALA A 685 -7.71 -30.76 30.06
N LYS A 686 -8.36 -31.87 29.65
CA LYS A 686 -9.65 -32.27 30.22
C LYS A 686 -9.51 -32.41 31.73
N GLN A 687 -10.31 -31.66 32.49
CA GLN A 687 -10.43 -31.91 33.93
C GLN A 687 -10.88 -33.36 34.09
N SER A 688 -10.00 -34.17 34.68
CA SER A 688 -10.37 -35.50 35.14
C SER A 688 -11.23 -35.25 36.39
N GLU A 689 -12.54 -35.46 36.29
CA GLU A 689 -13.39 -35.60 37.48
C GLU A 689 -12.94 -36.82 38.32
#